data_AF-A0AB36ZU40-F1
#
_entry.id   AF-A0AB36ZU40-F1
#
_cell.length_a   1.000
_cell.length_b   1.000
_cell.length_c   1.000
_cell.angle_alpha   90.00
_cell.angle_beta   90.00
_cell.angle_gamma   90.00
#
_symmetry.space_group_name_H-M   'P 1'
#
loop_
_entity.id
_entity.type
_entity.pdbx_description
1 polymer ?
#
loop_
_entity_poly.entity_id
_entity_poly.type
_entity_poly.pdbx_seq_one_letter_code
_entity_poly.pdbx_strand_id
1 'polypeptide(L)'
;MKNNIIKVVMLTLFFSTSLFAQEKITLQLKWFHQFQFAGYYAAKEKGFYKDVGLDVEIKQRDLAKNYIEEVLNNESYYGIADSILLLYKSRKKQVVLVSTIFQHAPSILLSLKDSKIDSPYKLDNKNMIFYENDAHGFTILALLKKLKVKPNIIRERGKDDYKRLIDKTADVMPGYISNEPFYFKEKGIEVNIINPANYGFDFYGDMIFTSQKELKNNPLRVKKFKEATLKGWEYALENKEEIISLIRQKYTKRKSIEHLRLEADAIDRLISKDTIALGTLDKGRLRYINTIFEEYSSEKINDLDFENFIFEEESNLYDFSKEELEFIKNNPVLKVQNLNFFPPYNFVENKKAKGFVIDYFKYISSITNLKFEFVQSSSWGSYEKMLNNKDVDIIPNIAKTKTREKFVLYSDFNYISYIPAFVGKKDIKLSNKLKDLDGKIIAVLNNSFLHNSIKKNYQNISLLTVPSSEKSIEMVLENKADLALGNLSTFEYIIKKNWYTNLKTSTLETNLKTSKVNLYMGYAKDNLLLKSILEKINDKIPPSKIDELQRKWSKLDMEENSIILSEKEKEYINKKEEIKVCIDPEWMPFEKLKDNKIFGMSSDYVQYFEKKLAKPFSLVPTKNWTQTLEFVKNRKCDLIPMLFKNKEREEYLNFSKNYLTFPLVLVTRLEETFTNDVSSAFGKKVGYVKNYAYTEFFKKKYPKIELVAVESVVDGLEKVKNNKLYGVIGILPTIGYYIQKDYFTQLKVSTKFDKEWSLYIGTRNDEAILNSIMNKLIDTITPEKHSEIYKNWVTVKYHETIDLKKIIAISSFLMLIIFIILYKNRTINSINRKMSKYLNMIDNNVLTTSTDIKGNITYVSKAFLDISQYKKEELIGKNHNIIRHNDMDKEIFKDLWTTIKSGKEWNGEIKNKKKDGGYFWTNTLITPEFNKGEIVAFTAIREDITDKKIIEEISITDGLTDIYNRRHFDKMLPDYINNAKRNNEIITFVMMDIDHFKQYNDNYGHQKGDEVLIEVAKVLKEYMKRADDYCFRLGGEEFGLLYKSNDISKSKEFALKILNAIENMKIEHKYSSVSDYITVSMGASCQDASNISNVDNLYKTTDDLLYKSKKEGRNRVSFNT
;
A
#
# COMPACT_ATOMS: atom_id res chain seq x y z
N MET A 1 -19.19 70.12 -29.96
CA MET A 1 -18.67 68.87 -30.58
C MET A 1 -17.43 68.26 -29.91
N LYS A 2 -16.76 68.88 -28.91
CA LYS A 2 -15.57 68.29 -28.26
C LYS A 2 -15.83 67.38 -27.04
N ASN A 3 -17.00 67.47 -26.39
CA ASN A 3 -17.29 66.68 -25.17
C ASN A 3 -17.95 65.30 -25.40
N ASN A 4 -18.42 64.99 -26.61
CA ASN A 4 -19.00 63.68 -26.91
C ASN A 4 -17.95 62.66 -27.41
N ILE A 5 -16.85 63.11 -28.00
CA ILE A 5 -15.78 62.20 -28.47
C ILE A 5 -14.98 61.65 -27.29
N ILE A 6 -14.73 62.45 -26.25
CA ILE A 6 -14.01 61.96 -25.05
C ILE A 6 -14.86 60.98 -24.23
N LYS A 7 -16.19 61.16 -24.19
CA LYS A 7 -17.09 60.18 -23.55
C LYS A 7 -17.20 58.88 -24.35
N VAL A 8 -17.17 58.92 -25.68
CA VAL A 8 -17.17 57.69 -26.51
C VAL A 8 -15.82 56.98 -26.45
N VAL A 9 -14.70 57.71 -26.39
CA VAL A 9 -13.36 57.11 -26.24
C VAL A 9 -13.12 56.57 -24.81
N MET A 10 -13.67 57.19 -23.77
CA MET A 10 -13.64 56.61 -22.41
C MET A 10 -14.60 55.44 -22.24
N LEU A 11 -15.73 55.37 -22.97
CA LEU A 11 -16.61 54.19 -22.92
C LEU A 11 -16.02 52.99 -23.68
N THR A 12 -15.25 53.22 -24.76
CA THR A 12 -14.56 52.13 -25.48
C THR A 12 -13.29 51.66 -24.79
N LEU A 13 -12.61 52.52 -24.02
CA LEU A 13 -11.47 52.11 -23.17
C LEU A 13 -11.87 51.36 -21.89
N PHE A 14 -13.14 51.41 -21.48
CA PHE A 14 -13.67 50.59 -20.38
C PHE A 14 -14.27 49.24 -20.83
N PHE A 15 -14.34 48.97 -22.14
CA PHE A 15 -14.84 47.71 -22.69
C PHE A 15 -13.79 46.85 -23.42
N SER A 16 -12.52 47.23 -23.37
CA SER A 16 -11.41 46.37 -23.79
C SER A 16 -10.83 45.58 -22.61
N THR A 17 -11.66 45.00 -21.75
CA THR A 17 -11.24 43.75 -21.11
C THR A 17 -11.28 42.71 -22.21
N SER A 18 -10.13 42.40 -22.80
CA SER A 18 -9.99 41.19 -23.60
C SER A 18 -10.50 40.03 -22.74
N LEU A 19 -11.72 39.57 -22.99
CA LEU A 19 -12.13 38.22 -22.62
C LEU A 19 -11.19 37.31 -23.42
N PHE A 20 -10.00 37.04 -22.88
CA PHE A 20 -9.17 35.96 -23.38
C PHE A 20 -9.99 34.70 -23.16
N ALA A 21 -10.50 34.13 -24.24
CA ALA A 21 -11.12 32.82 -24.21
C ALA A 21 -10.12 31.86 -23.55
N GLN A 22 -10.47 31.33 -22.38
CA GLN A 22 -9.58 30.44 -21.64
C GLN A 22 -9.34 29.18 -22.46
N GLU A 23 -8.07 28.83 -22.64
CA GLU A 23 -7.72 27.60 -23.35
C GLU A 23 -8.07 26.41 -22.45
N LYS A 24 -9.01 25.58 -22.91
CA LYS A 24 -9.37 24.35 -22.21
C LYS A 24 -8.28 23.31 -22.40
N ILE A 25 -7.71 22.87 -21.29
CA ILE A 25 -6.72 21.80 -21.25
C ILE A 25 -7.06 20.78 -20.16
N THR A 26 -6.43 19.61 -20.22
CA THR A 26 -6.70 18.49 -19.33
C THR A 26 -5.41 18.03 -18.66
N LEU A 27 -5.50 17.77 -17.36
CA LEU A 27 -4.45 17.18 -16.53
C LEU A 27 -4.88 15.78 -16.09
N GLN A 28 -4.11 14.77 -16.48
CA GLN A 28 -4.33 13.37 -16.13
C GLN A 28 -3.57 13.00 -14.84
N LEU A 29 -4.31 12.64 -13.79
CA LEU A 29 -3.73 12.15 -12.53
C LEU A 29 -3.31 10.68 -12.66
N LYS A 30 -2.18 10.32 -12.04
CA LYS A 30 -1.71 8.92 -11.93
C LYS A 30 -2.44 8.08 -10.88
N TRP A 31 -3.36 8.68 -10.12
CA TRP A 31 -4.14 7.98 -9.09
C TRP A 31 -5.48 8.68 -8.84
N PHE A 32 -6.21 8.21 -7.82
CA PHE A 32 -7.48 8.81 -7.39
C PHE A 32 -7.26 10.11 -6.61
N HIS A 33 -8.28 10.97 -6.60
CA HIS A 33 -8.25 12.22 -5.83
C HIS A 33 -7.83 12.00 -4.36
N GLN A 34 -6.82 12.74 -3.92
CA GLN A 34 -6.25 12.73 -2.56
C GLN A 34 -5.24 13.89 -2.38
N PHE A 35 -4.64 14.04 -1.20
CA PHE A 35 -3.71 15.16 -0.93
C PHE A 35 -2.44 15.13 -1.79
N GLN A 36 -2.04 13.97 -2.31
CA GLN A 36 -0.99 13.83 -3.33
C GLN A 36 -1.10 14.82 -4.50
N PHE A 37 -2.31 15.29 -4.83
CA PHE A 37 -2.54 16.20 -5.96
C PHE A 37 -2.98 17.61 -5.52
N ALA A 38 -2.74 17.97 -4.25
CA ALA A 38 -3.18 19.21 -3.62
C ALA A 38 -2.79 20.47 -4.41
N GLY A 39 -1.56 20.57 -4.91
CA GLY A 39 -1.13 21.75 -5.65
C GLY A 39 -1.89 22.01 -6.95
N TYR A 40 -2.33 20.95 -7.64
CA TYR A 40 -3.14 21.08 -8.86
C TYR A 40 -4.55 21.56 -8.54
N TYR A 41 -5.13 21.11 -7.42
CA TYR A 41 -6.42 21.59 -6.94
C TYR A 41 -6.31 23.06 -6.51
N ALA A 42 -5.27 23.43 -5.77
CA ALA A 42 -5.02 24.81 -5.40
C ALA A 42 -4.86 25.70 -6.66
N ALA A 43 -4.07 25.28 -7.65
CA ALA A 43 -3.90 26.03 -8.91
C ALA A 43 -5.22 26.27 -9.65
N LYS A 44 -6.13 25.30 -9.63
CA LYS A 44 -7.46 25.43 -10.23
C LYS A 44 -8.39 26.32 -9.42
N GLU A 45 -8.52 26.03 -8.13
CA GLU A 45 -9.55 26.62 -7.27
C GLU A 45 -9.18 28.03 -6.77
N LYS A 46 -7.88 28.35 -6.70
CA LYS A 46 -7.37 29.68 -6.38
C LYS A 46 -7.20 30.59 -7.60
N GLY A 47 -7.47 30.07 -8.80
CA GLY A 47 -7.44 30.86 -10.03
C GLY A 47 -6.06 30.99 -10.69
N PHE A 48 -5.00 30.39 -10.15
CA PHE A 48 -3.66 30.50 -10.76
C PHE A 48 -3.59 30.02 -12.22
N TYR A 49 -4.39 29.00 -12.60
CA TYR A 49 -4.53 28.63 -14.00
C TYR A 49 -5.30 29.67 -14.82
N LYS A 50 -6.37 30.25 -14.24
CA LYS A 50 -7.18 31.28 -14.91
C LYS A 50 -6.39 32.56 -15.15
N ASP A 51 -5.50 32.94 -14.22
CA ASP A 51 -4.64 34.12 -14.29
C ASP A 51 -3.68 34.08 -15.49
N VAL A 52 -3.30 32.87 -15.93
CA VAL A 52 -2.45 32.66 -17.11
C VAL A 52 -3.24 32.32 -18.39
N GLY A 53 -4.58 32.33 -18.31
CA GLY A 53 -5.49 32.11 -19.42
C GLY A 53 -5.84 30.64 -19.69
N LEU A 54 -5.71 29.75 -18.69
CA LEU A 54 -5.96 28.31 -18.83
C LEU A 54 -7.20 27.88 -18.03
N ASP A 55 -8.05 27.06 -18.65
CA ASP A 55 -9.14 26.32 -17.98
C ASP A 55 -8.75 24.84 -17.90
N VAL A 56 -8.28 24.41 -16.72
CA VAL A 56 -7.74 23.06 -16.51
C VAL A 56 -8.80 22.12 -15.96
N GLU A 57 -9.16 21.10 -16.74
CA GLU A 57 -9.91 19.95 -16.27
C GLU A 57 -8.96 18.92 -15.65
N ILE A 58 -9.24 18.47 -14.42
CA ILE A 58 -8.41 17.48 -13.73
C ILE A 58 -9.12 16.13 -13.78
N LYS A 59 -8.53 15.17 -14.49
CA LYS A 59 -9.06 13.82 -14.67
C LYS A 59 -8.40 12.86 -13.69
N GLN A 60 -9.19 12.19 -12.85
CA GLN A 60 -8.70 11.09 -12.02
C GLN A 60 -8.29 9.89 -12.89
N ARG A 61 -7.50 8.98 -12.32
CA ARG A 61 -7.08 7.75 -13.00
C ARG A 61 -8.24 6.81 -13.32
N ASP A 62 -8.28 6.35 -14.58
CA ASP A 62 -8.98 5.15 -14.99
C ASP A 62 -8.00 3.95 -14.89
N LEU A 63 -8.41 2.89 -14.19
CA LEU A 63 -7.57 1.70 -14.01
C LEU A 63 -7.52 0.82 -15.27
N ALA A 64 -8.51 0.92 -16.17
CA ALA A 64 -8.56 0.15 -17.40
C ALA A 64 -7.65 0.72 -18.51
N LYS A 65 -7.15 1.95 -18.33
CA LYS A 65 -6.36 2.67 -19.33
C LYS A 65 -4.94 2.97 -18.85
N ASN A 66 -4.04 3.13 -19.80
CA ASN A 66 -2.69 3.60 -19.52
C ASN A 66 -2.65 5.12 -19.57
N TYR A 67 -2.69 5.75 -18.39
CA TYR A 67 -2.72 7.20 -18.24
C TYR A 67 -1.51 7.95 -18.86
N ILE A 68 -0.37 7.28 -19.06
CA ILE A 68 0.78 7.86 -19.75
C ILE A 68 0.52 7.89 -21.26
N GLU A 69 0.00 6.81 -21.83
CA GLU A 69 -0.34 6.75 -23.25
C GLU A 69 -1.50 7.71 -23.59
N GLU A 70 -2.46 7.94 -22.69
CA GLU A 70 -3.51 8.95 -22.89
C GLU A 70 -2.93 10.36 -23.11
N VAL A 71 -1.84 10.72 -22.42
CA VAL A 71 -1.15 12.00 -22.62
C VAL A 71 -0.35 12.00 -23.92
N LEU A 72 0.35 10.90 -24.22
CA LEU A 72 1.15 10.78 -25.45
C LEU A 72 0.30 10.75 -26.72
N ASN A 73 -0.93 10.24 -26.62
CA ASN A 73 -1.93 10.22 -27.70
C ASN A 73 -2.75 11.51 -27.79
N ASN A 74 -2.46 12.52 -26.95
CA ASN A 74 -3.18 13.79 -26.83
C ASN A 74 -4.67 13.66 -26.43
N GLU A 75 -5.06 12.58 -25.76
CA GLU A 75 -6.37 12.49 -25.06
C GLU A 75 -6.37 13.34 -23.77
N SER A 76 -5.18 13.54 -23.20
CA SER A 76 -4.89 14.59 -22.23
C SER A 76 -3.64 15.40 -22.59
N TYR A 77 -3.58 16.66 -22.19
CA TYR A 77 -2.44 17.54 -22.53
C TYR A 77 -1.26 17.37 -21.57
N TYR A 78 -1.54 17.23 -20.28
CA TYR A 78 -0.54 17.11 -19.23
C TYR A 78 -0.84 15.88 -18.36
N GLY A 79 0.20 15.30 -17.78
CA GLY A 79 0.06 14.18 -16.86
C GLY A 79 1.04 14.26 -15.69
N ILE A 80 0.78 13.44 -14.68
CA ILE A 80 1.66 13.23 -13.53
C ILE A 80 2.14 11.79 -13.59
N ALA A 81 3.43 11.53 -13.45
CA ALA A 81 3.98 10.17 -13.39
C ALA A 81 5.24 10.11 -12.52
N ASP A 82 5.67 8.92 -12.14
CA ASP A 82 6.95 8.74 -11.44
C ASP A 82 8.12 8.65 -12.42
N SER A 83 9.31 8.29 -11.92
CA SER A 83 10.52 8.10 -12.72
C SER A 83 10.40 7.09 -13.87
N ILE A 84 9.27 6.39 -13.99
CA ILE A 84 8.92 5.52 -15.10
C ILE A 84 8.94 6.20 -16.48
N LEU A 85 8.80 7.53 -16.53
CA LEU A 85 8.92 8.30 -17.79
C LEU A 85 10.26 8.07 -18.50
N LEU A 86 11.33 7.76 -17.76
CA LEU A 86 12.64 7.45 -18.33
C LEU A 86 12.59 6.14 -19.15
N LEU A 87 11.78 5.15 -18.74
CA LEU A 87 11.56 3.93 -19.53
C LEU A 87 10.76 4.21 -20.82
N TYR A 88 9.80 5.13 -20.76
CA TYR A 88 9.07 5.55 -21.97
C TYR A 88 10.00 6.24 -22.95
N LYS A 89 10.85 7.15 -22.45
CA LYS A 89 11.84 7.83 -23.28
C LYS A 89 12.86 6.85 -23.88
N SER A 90 13.32 5.85 -23.14
CA SER A 90 14.28 4.86 -23.66
C SER A 90 13.70 4.00 -24.78
N ARG A 91 12.39 3.76 -24.72
CA ARG A 91 11.59 3.13 -25.77
C ARG A 91 11.23 4.09 -26.91
N LYS A 92 11.88 5.25 -26.99
CA LYS A 92 11.70 6.30 -28.01
C LYS A 92 10.28 6.84 -28.10
N LYS A 93 9.49 6.74 -27.03
CA LYS A 93 8.21 7.42 -26.94
C LYS A 93 8.44 8.94 -26.85
N GLN A 94 7.54 9.71 -27.45
CA GLN A 94 7.63 11.16 -27.55
C GLN A 94 7.15 11.87 -26.27
N VAL A 95 7.79 11.51 -25.15
CA VAL A 95 7.49 12.06 -23.82
C VAL A 95 8.43 13.22 -23.49
N VAL A 96 7.89 14.26 -22.84
CA VAL A 96 8.62 15.42 -22.35
C VAL A 96 8.33 15.60 -20.85
N LEU A 97 9.38 15.57 -20.04
CA LEU A 97 9.38 15.91 -18.62
C LEU A 97 9.40 17.43 -18.44
N VAL A 98 8.35 17.98 -17.82
CA VAL A 98 8.15 19.43 -17.67
C VAL A 98 8.75 19.95 -16.36
N SER A 99 8.50 19.25 -15.25
CA SER A 99 8.99 19.64 -13.91
C SER A 99 8.81 18.49 -12.91
N THR A 100 9.42 18.58 -11.74
CA THR A 100 9.29 17.60 -10.64
C THR A 100 8.53 18.24 -9.46
N ILE A 101 7.61 17.50 -8.84
CA ILE A 101 6.99 17.94 -7.58
C ILE A 101 7.66 17.24 -6.40
N PHE A 102 7.77 15.90 -6.43
CA PHE A 102 8.38 15.19 -5.30
C PHE A 102 9.87 14.95 -5.57
N GLN A 103 10.69 15.48 -4.67
CA GLN A 103 12.12 15.22 -4.63
C GLN A 103 12.41 13.79 -4.20
N HIS A 104 11.46 13.06 -3.59
CA HIS A 104 11.63 11.67 -3.18
C HIS A 104 10.46 10.81 -3.64
N ALA A 105 10.77 9.65 -4.20
CA ALA A 105 9.76 8.67 -4.59
C ALA A 105 9.01 8.19 -3.33
N PRO A 106 7.67 8.18 -3.34
CA PRO A 106 6.91 7.76 -2.17
C PRO A 106 6.94 6.24 -1.93
N SER A 107 7.49 5.45 -2.87
CA SER A 107 7.39 4.00 -2.88
C SER A 107 8.20 3.34 -1.76
N ILE A 108 7.55 2.42 -1.05
CA ILE A 108 8.11 1.64 0.05
C ILE A 108 7.63 0.18 -0.04
N LEU A 109 8.31 -0.72 0.65
CA LEU A 109 7.80 -2.05 0.99
C LEU A 109 7.38 -2.08 2.47
N LEU A 110 6.31 -2.82 2.75
CA LEU A 110 5.72 -2.98 4.08
C LEU A 110 5.66 -4.46 4.44
N SER A 111 6.04 -4.79 5.67
CA SER A 111 5.82 -6.10 6.29
C SER A 111 5.28 -5.92 7.71
N LEU A 112 4.65 -6.94 8.29
CA LEU A 112 4.29 -6.88 9.70
C LEU A 112 5.55 -6.90 10.58
N LYS A 113 5.56 -6.17 11.69
CA LYS A 113 6.75 -6.11 12.56
C LYS A 113 7.13 -7.49 13.13
N ASP A 114 6.13 -8.32 13.46
CA ASP A 114 6.30 -9.68 13.97
C ASP A 114 6.86 -10.67 12.93
N SER A 115 6.80 -10.36 11.63
CA SER A 115 7.39 -11.17 10.55
C SER A 115 8.93 -11.18 10.55
N LYS A 116 9.55 -10.21 11.24
CA LYS A 116 11.01 -9.96 11.24
C LYS A 116 11.61 -9.64 9.86
N ILE A 117 10.78 -9.29 8.87
CA ILE A 117 11.19 -8.86 7.52
C ILE A 117 11.38 -7.34 7.50
N ASP A 118 12.49 -6.86 8.01
CA ASP A 118 12.81 -5.43 8.18
C ASP A 118 13.78 -4.87 7.12
N SER A 119 14.17 -5.69 6.14
CA SER A 119 15.23 -5.39 5.19
C SER A 119 14.99 -6.15 3.88
N PRO A 120 15.32 -5.57 2.70
CA PRO A 120 15.06 -6.19 1.42
C PRO A 120 15.84 -7.51 1.26
N TYR A 121 16.97 -7.67 1.94
CA TYR A 121 17.75 -8.92 1.94
C TYR A 121 17.02 -10.12 2.56
N LYS A 122 15.91 -9.90 3.31
CA LYS A 122 15.11 -10.96 3.92
C LYS A 122 13.92 -11.40 3.06
N LEU A 123 13.86 -10.94 1.80
CA LEU A 123 12.74 -11.20 0.90
C LEU A 123 12.92 -12.45 0.03
N ASP A 124 14.07 -13.13 0.08
CA ASP A 124 14.27 -14.37 -0.68
C ASP A 124 13.20 -15.41 -0.31
N ASN A 125 12.52 -15.93 -1.34
CA ASN A 125 11.41 -16.88 -1.23
C ASN A 125 10.20 -16.41 -0.39
N LYS A 126 10.10 -15.10 -0.09
CA LYS A 126 8.94 -14.51 0.58
C LYS A 126 7.85 -14.15 -0.42
N ASN A 127 6.59 -14.32 -0.02
CA ASN A 127 5.43 -13.98 -0.83
C ASN A 127 5.22 -12.47 -0.81
N MET A 128 5.58 -11.81 -1.91
CA MET A 128 5.48 -10.37 -2.05
C MET A 128 4.34 -10.03 -3.01
N ILE A 129 3.30 -9.37 -2.51
CA ILE A 129 2.28 -8.76 -3.37
C ILE A 129 2.97 -7.73 -4.24
N PHE A 130 2.62 -7.64 -5.51
CA PHE A 130 3.22 -6.64 -6.38
C PHE A 130 2.26 -6.13 -7.44
N TYR A 131 2.66 -5.04 -8.09
CA TYR A 131 1.90 -4.46 -9.19
C TYR A 131 1.84 -5.43 -10.37
N GLU A 132 0.70 -5.45 -11.07
CA GLU A 132 0.53 -6.23 -12.31
C GLU A 132 1.59 -5.85 -13.36
N ASN A 133 1.86 -4.55 -13.50
CA ASN A 133 2.88 -4.00 -14.39
C ASN A 133 4.11 -3.54 -13.61
N ASP A 134 5.29 -4.02 -14.01
CA ASP A 134 6.60 -3.66 -13.46
C ASP A 134 6.87 -2.16 -13.42
N ALA A 135 6.28 -1.43 -14.37
CA ALA A 135 6.36 0.02 -14.48
C ALA A 135 5.93 0.75 -13.19
N HIS A 136 4.93 0.24 -12.47
CA HIS A 136 4.40 0.88 -11.27
C HIS A 136 5.23 0.61 -9.99
N GLY A 137 6.09 -0.42 -10.01
CA GLY A 137 6.91 -0.81 -8.86
C GLY A 137 8.40 -0.76 -9.14
N PHE A 138 8.82 -0.11 -10.23
CA PHE A 138 10.16 -0.30 -10.77
C PHE A 138 11.29 0.02 -9.79
N THR A 139 11.18 1.08 -8.98
CA THR A 139 12.19 1.43 -7.95
C THR A 139 12.45 0.25 -7.00
N ILE A 140 11.39 -0.48 -6.63
CA ILE A 140 11.48 -1.67 -5.79
C ILE A 140 12.13 -2.83 -6.57
N LEU A 141 11.74 -3.06 -7.83
CA LEU A 141 12.36 -4.11 -8.65
C LEU A 141 13.85 -3.87 -8.89
N ALA A 142 14.25 -2.61 -9.14
CA ALA A 142 15.64 -2.22 -9.31
C ALA A 142 16.45 -2.48 -8.03
N LEU A 143 15.90 -2.13 -6.87
CA LEU A 143 16.49 -2.47 -5.57
C LEU A 143 16.67 -3.98 -5.42
N LEU A 144 15.61 -4.78 -5.63
CA LEU A 144 15.67 -6.24 -5.49
C LEU A 144 16.70 -6.86 -6.43
N LYS A 145 16.75 -6.41 -7.69
CA LYS A 145 17.71 -6.90 -8.68
C LYS A 145 19.15 -6.51 -8.32
N LYS A 146 19.40 -5.29 -7.83
CA LYS A 146 20.73 -4.87 -7.33
C LYS A 146 21.21 -5.77 -6.20
N LEU A 147 20.31 -6.07 -5.28
CA LEU A 147 20.62 -6.88 -4.10
C LEU A 147 20.63 -8.38 -4.42
N LYS A 148 20.31 -8.78 -5.65
CA LYS A 148 20.17 -10.17 -6.10
C LYS A 148 19.16 -10.97 -5.26
N VAL A 149 18.10 -10.31 -4.79
CA VAL A 149 17.04 -10.89 -3.96
C VAL A 149 15.86 -11.30 -4.85
N LYS A 150 15.31 -12.49 -4.62
CA LYS A 150 14.25 -13.11 -5.42
C LYS A 150 13.06 -13.52 -4.53
N PRO A 151 12.10 -12.61 -4.29
CA PRO A 151 10.82 -12.98 -3.67
C PRO A 151 9.90 -13.72 -4.66
N ASN A 152 8.92 -14.43 -4.11
CA ASN A 152 7.80 -14.98 -4.86
C ASN A 152 6.78 -13.86 -5.13
N ILE A 153 6.79 -13.32 -6.35
CA ILE A 153 5.96 -12.17 -6.74
C ILE A 153 4.52 -12.62 -7.03
N ILE A 154 3.55 -12.06 -6.29
CA ILE A 154 2.12 -12.27 -6.51
C ILE A 154 1.52 -11.03 -7.20
N ARG A 155 1.22 -11.14 -8.50
CA ARG A 155 0.72 -10.03 -9.34
C ARG A 155 -0.80 -9.92 -9.33
N GLU A 156 -1.37 -9.85 -8.13
CA GLU A 156 -2.82 -9.69 -7.93
C GLU A 156 -3.03 -8.58 -6.90
N ARG A 157 -2.90 -7.33 -7.34
CA ARG A 157 -2.99 -6.17 -6.43
C ARG A 157 -4.46 -5.78 -6.23
N GLY A 158 -4.90 -5.65 -4.98
CA GLY A 158 -6.29 -5.34 -4.63
C GLY A 158 -6.44 -4.21 -3.62
N LYS A 159 -7.68 -3.70 -3.45
CA LYS A 159 -7.98 -2.67 -2.43
C LYS A 159 -7.76 -3.15 -0.98
N ASP A 160 -7.70 -4.47 -0.78
CA ASP A 160 -7.58 -5.13 0.52
C ASP A 160 -6.22 -5.82 0.72
N ASP A 161 -5.18 -5.41 -0.01
CA ASP A 161 -3.83 -6.00 0.14
C ASP A 161 -3.28 -5.89 1.57
N TYR A 162 -3.65 -4.84 2.30
CA TYR A 162 -3.31 -4.73 3.72
C TYR A 162 -3.90 -5.88 4.55
N LYS A 163 -5.08 -6.41 4.20
CA LYS A 163 -5.67 -7.58 4.87
C LYS A 163 -4.83 -8.82 4.61
N ARG A 164 -4.33 -8.99 3.38
CA ARG A 164 -3.47 -10.13 3.03
C ARG A 164 -2.16 -10.15 3.84
N LEU A 165 -1.63 -8.97 4.13
CA LEU A 165 -0.49 -8.80 5.04
C LEU A 165 -0.87 -9.17 6.48
N ILE A 166 -2.03 -8.70 6.98
CA ILE A 166 -2.56 -8.99 8.33
C ILE A 166 -2.87 -10.48 8.52
N ASP A 167 -3.52 -11.10 7.54
CA ASP A 167 -3.93 -12.50 7.51
C ASP A 167 -2.77 -13.44 7.18
N LYS A 168 -1.57 -12.89 6.94
CA LYS A 168 -0.33 -13.61 6.61
C LYS A 168 -0.43 -14.50 5.36
N THR A 169 -1.33 -14.16 4.43
CA THR A 169 -1.40 -14.78 3.10
C THR A 169 -0.37 -14.17 2.13
N ALA A 170 0.20 -13.02 2.49
CA ALA A 170 1.41 -12.49 1.92
C ALA A 170 2.34 -11.98 3.04
N ASP A 171 3.65 -12.02 2.78
CA ASP A 171 4.67 -11.58 3.74
C ASP A 171 4.95 -10.08 3.64
N VAL A 172 4.89 -9.54 2.42
CA VAL A 172 5.30 -8.16 2.09
C VAL A 172 4.41 -7.56 1.01
N MET A 173 4.15 -6.25 1.08
CA MET A 173 3.42 -5.50 0.06
C MET A 173 4.05 -4.14 -0.26
N PRO A 174 3.95 -3.63 -1.50
CA PRO A 174 4.32 -2.27 -1.83
C PRO A 174 3.25 -1.28 -1.37
N GLY A 175 3.70 -0.11 -0.93
CA GLY A 175 2.84 1.01 -0.56
C GLY A 175 3.55 2.34 -0.76
N TYR A 176 2.85 3.44 -0.49
CA TYR A 176 3.41 4.78 -0.44
C TYR A 176 3.55 5.22 1.01
N ILE A 177 4.71 5.78 1.36
CA ILE A 177 5.01 6.24 2.73
C ILE A 177 4.01 7.29 3.22
N SER A 178 3.36 8.02 2.31
CA SER A 178 2.35 9.02 2.61
C SER A 178 0.94 8.46 2.86
N ASN A 179 0.70 7.17 2.64
CA ASN A 179 -0.66 6.62 2.62
C ASN A 179 -0.78 5.27 3.35
N GLU A 180 -0.11 4.23 2.86
CA GLU A 180 -0.32 2.86 3.34
C GLU A 180 0.02 2.64 4.83
N PRO A 181 1.10 3.22 5.41
CA PRO A 181 1.40 3.09 6.84
C PRO A 181 0.27 3.56 7.77
N PHE A 182 -0.57 4.51 7.33
CA PHE A 182 -1.67 5.02 8.13
C PHE A 182 -2.72 3.94 8.44
N TYR A 183 -3.07 3.10 7.47
CA TYR A 183 -4.10 2.05 7.68
C TYR A 183 -3.70 1.04 8.76
N PHE A 184 -2.39 0.79 8.92
CA PHE A 184 -1.86 -0.07 9.98
C PHE A 184 -1.83 0.66 11.32
N LYS A 185 -1.41 1.94 11.32
CA LYS A 185 -1.41 2.79 12.53
C LYS A 185 -2.81 2.94 13.13
N GLU A 186 -3.84 3.19 12.32
CA GLU A 186 -5.24 3.33 12.77
C GLU A 186 -5.76 2.05 13.44
N LYS A 187 -5.23 0.89 13.07
CA LYS A 187 -5.59 -0.43 13.63
C LYS A 187 -4.68 -0.88 14.77
N GLY A 188 -3.71 -0.06 15.17
CA GLY A 188 -2.73 -0.41 16.20
C GLY A 188 -1.77 -1.54 15.77
N ILE A 189 -1.57 -1.73 14.48
CA ILE A 189 -0.69 -2.78 13.92
C ILE A 189 0.64 -2.15 13.57
N GLU A 190 1.72 -2.66 14.15
CA GLU A 190 3.07 -2.21 13.84
C GLU A 190 3.60 -2.90 12.56
N VAL A 191 4.22 -2.11 11.70
CA VAL A 191 4.81 -2.57 10.43
C VAL A 191 6.28 -2.19 10.34
N ASN A 192 7.08 -3.01 9.69
CA ASN A 192 8.38 -2.59 9.19
C ASN A 192 8.18 -1.87 7.86
N ILE A 193 8.88 -0.76 7.68
CA ILE A 193 8.92 -0.02 6.42
C ILE A 193 10.31 -0.22 5.84
N ILE A 194 10.38 -0.63 4.59
CA ILE A 194 11.63 -0.75 3.82
C ILE A 194 11.58 0.32 2.74
N ASN A 195 12.33 1.39 2.94
CA ASN A 195 12.40 2.51 1.99
C ASN A 195 13.61 2.35 1.06
N PRO A 196 13.43 2.22 -0.27
CA PRO A 196 14.52 2.16 -1.24
C PRO A 196 15.55 3.30 -1.12
N ALA A 197 15.14 4.51 -0.74
CA ALA A 197 16.04 5.65 -0.56
C ALA A 197 17.13 5.38 0.50
N ASN A 198 16.84 4.59 1.52
CA ASN A 198 17.80 4.22 2.57
C ASN A 198 18.90 3.27 2.07
N TYR A 199 18.74 2.74 0.85
CA TYR A 199 19.71 1.87 0.17
C TYR A 199 20.34 2.57 -1.04
N GLY A 200 20.14 3.89 -1.18
CA GLY A 200 20.63 4.69 -2.30
C GLY A 200 19.68 4.75 -3.51
N PHE A 201 18.54 4.05 -3.49
CA PHE A 201 17.56 4.07 -4.59
C PHE A 201 16.56 5.22 -4.41
N ASP A 202 17.07 6.45 -4.46
CA ASP A 202 16.28 7.65 -4.22
C ASP A 202 15.87 8.35 -5.53
N PHE A 203 14.69 7.99 -6.04
CA PHE A 203 14.15 8.45 -7.33
C PHE A 203 13.25 9.67 -7.16
N TYR A 204 12.95 10.38 -8.26
CA TYR A 204 11.88 11.39 -8.25
C TYR A 204 10.50 10.73 -8.23
N GLY A 205 9.55 11.40 -7.56
CA GLY A 205 8.12 11.07 -7.61
C GLY A 205 7.30 12.22 -8.19
N ASP A 206 6.07 11.93 -8.60
CA ASP A 206 5.05 12.92 -9.00
C ASP A 206 5.60 14.01 -9.95
N MET A 207 6.23 13.58 -11.04
CA MET A 207 6.75 14.46 -12.08
C MET A 207 5.66 14.86 -13.08
N ILE A 208 5.67 16.13 -13.48
CA ILE A 208 4.78 16.68 -14.50
C ILE A 208 5.37 16.39 -15.87
N PHE A 209 4.57 15.87 -16.79
CA PHE A 209 5.00 15.58 -18.16
C PHE A 209 3.94 15.92 -19.20
N THR A 210 4.37 15.97 -20.45
CA THR A 210 3.53 16.19 -21.64
C THR A 210 4.10 15.43 -22.85
N SER A 211 3.46 15.54 -24.02
CA SER A 211 3.95 14.96 -25.28
C SER A 211 4.87 15.93 -26.02
N GLN A 212 5.80 15.41 -26.84
CA GLN A 212 6.64 16.24 -27.71
C GLN A 212 5.80 17.10 -28.66
N LYS A 213 4.65 16.58 -29.10
CA LYS A 213 3.70 17.29 -29.95
C LYS A 213 3.12 18.51 -29.23
N GLU A 214 2.77 18.39 -27.96
CA GLU A 214 2.28 19.51 -27.16
C GLU A 214 3.36 20.58 -26.95
N LEU A 215 4.58 20.17 -26.58
CA LEU A 215 5.70 21.11 -26.43
C LEU A 215 6.00 21.85 -27.74
N LYS A 216 6.04 21.14 -28.87
CA LYS A 216 6.35 21.74 -30.18
C LYS A 216 5.28 22.72 -30.63
N ASN A 217 4.00 22.38 -30.43
CA ASN A 217 2.90 23.20 -30.92
C ASN A 217 2.56 24.35 -29.97
N ASN A 218 2.78 24.19 -28.66
CA ASN A 218 2.32 25.13 -27.63
C ASN A 218 3.38 25.37 -26.52
N PRO A 219 4.62 25.77 -26.84
CA PRO A 219 5.70 25.89 -25.85
C PRO A 219 5.39 26.90 -24.73
N LEU A 220 4.72 28.01 -25.08
CA LEU A 220 4.28 29.01 -24.10
C LEU A 220 3.18 28.48 -23.16
N ARG A 221 2.32 27.57 -23.64
CA ARG A 221 1.29 26.94 -22.81
C ARG A 221 1.91 26.00 -21.80
N VAL A 222 2.90 25.21 -22.21
CA VAL A 222 3.67 24.35 -21.31
C VAL A 222 4.32 25.17 -20.20
N LYS A 223 4.92 26.31 -20.54
CA LYS A 223 5.50 27.25 -19.57
C LYS A 223 4.46 27.80 -18.59
N LYS A 224 3.35 28.35 -19.09
CA LYS A 224 2.24 28.88 -18.27
C LYS A 224 1.66 27.83 -17.33
N PHE A 225 1.44 26.61 -17.84
CA PHE A 225 0.94 25.49 -17.05
C PHE A 225 1.91 25.12 -15.93
N LYS A 226 3.22 25.02 -16.23
CA LYS A 226 4.28 24.77 -15.24
C LYS A 226 4.24 25.84 -14.13
N GLU A 227 4.31 27.12 -14.49
CA GLU A 227 4.36 28.23 -13.52
C GLU A 227 3.12 28.29 -12.62
N ALA A 228 1.92 28.18 -13.20
CA ALA A 228 0.67 28.19 -12.42
C ALA A 228 0.55 26.97 -11.50
N THR A 229 1.03 25.80 -11.95
CA THR A 229 1.05 24.57 -11.13
C THR A 229 2.00 24.71 -9.94
N LEU A 230 3.19 25.27 -10.14
CA LEU A 230 4.16 25.47 -9.06
C LEU A 230 3.63 26.44 -8.00
N LYS A 231 2.98 27.54 -8.40
CA LYS A 231 2.26 28.45 -7.49
C LYS A 231 1.16 27.74 -6.70
N GLY A 232 0.42 26.85 -7.34
CA GLY A 232 -0.58 26.02 -6.68
C GLY A 232 0.03 25.12 -5.59
N TRP A 233 1.17 24.49 -5.87
CA TRP A 233 1.88 23.66 -4.89
C TRP A 233 2.42 24.47 -3.71
N GLU A 234 3.01 25.64 -3.97
CA GLU A 234 3.46 26.56 -2.93
C GLU A 234 2.29 26.92 -1.99
N TYR A 235 1.17 27.37 -2.58
CA TYR A 235 -0.05 27.68 -1.81
C TYR A 235 -0.57 26.49 -1.01
N ALA A 236 -0.60 25.29 -1.61
CA ALA A 236 -1.17 24.12 -0.97
C ALA A 236 -0.36 23.65 0.25
N LEU A 237 0.96 23.83 0.23
CA LEU A 237 1.85 23.47 1.34
C LEU A 237 1.83 24.50 2.47
N GLU A 238 1.54 25.76 2.17
CA GLU A 238 1.34 26.82 3.16
C GLU A 238 -0.06 26.76 3.81
N ASN A 239 -1.07 26.28 3.06
CA ASN A 239 -2.47 26.30 3.45
C ASN A 239 -3.08 24.89 3.56
N LYS A 240 -2.34 23.95 4.17
CA LYS A 240 -2.70 22.51 4.21
C LYS A 240 -4.12 22.25 4.69
N GLU A 241 -4.55 22.82 5.82
CA GLU A 241 -5.89 22.59 6.40
C GLU A 241 -7.03 23.04 5.46
N GLU A 242 -6.82 24.15 4.77
CA GLU A 242 -7.77 24.66 3.79
C GLU A 242 -7.89 23.69 2.61
N ILE A 243 -6.75 23.24 2.06
CA ILE A 243 -6.74 22.33 0.92
C ILE A 243 -7.27 20.94 1.30
N ILE A 244 -7.04 20.46 2.53
CA ILE A 244 -7.64 19.23 3.05
C ILE A 244 -9.18 19.36 3.03
N SER A 245 -9.70 20.49 3.49
CA SER A 245 -11.14 20.77 3.50
C SER A 245 -11.71 20.83 2.08
N LEU A 246 -11.02 21.52 1.17
CA LEU A 246 -11.35 21.60 -0.25
C LEU A 246 -11.41 20.21 -0.92
N ILE A 247 -10.40 19.37 -0.68
CA ILE A 247 -10.35 18.00 -1.21
C ILE A 247 -11.56 17.20 -0.71
N ARG A 248 -11.88 17.28 0.59
CA ARG A 248 -13.03 16.56 1.16
C ARG A 248 -14.38 17.02 0.63
N GLN A 249 -14.53 18.32 0.38
CA GLN A 249 -15.78 18.90 -0.07
C GLN A 249 -16.01 18.69 -1.56
N LYS A 250 -14.98 18.87 -2.40
CA LYS A 250 -15.14 18.95 -3.86
C LYS A 250 -14.65 17.72 -4.63
N TYR A 251 -13.66 16.99 -4.13
CA TYR A 251 -12.98 15.96 -4.92
C TYR A 251 -13.19 14.52 -4.41
N THR A 252 -13.14 14.27 -3.10
CA THR A 252 -13.34 12.91 -2.56
C THR A 252 -13.72 12.88 -1.08
N LYS A 253 -14.59 11.96 -0.67
CA LYS A 253 -14.92 11.70 0.75
C LYS A 253 -14.30 10.41 1.31
N ARG A 254 -13.44 9.72 0.54
CA ARG A 254 -12.91 8.39 0.88
C ARG A 254 -12.00 8.36 2.11
N LYS A 255 -11.27 9.44 2.36
CA LYS A 255 -10.32 9.55 3.48
C LYS A 255 -10.86 10.49 4.57
N SER A 256 -10.51 10.19 5.83
CA SER A 256 -10.76 11.10 6.95
C SER A 256 -9.87 12.34 6.85
N ILE A 257 -10.25 13.43 7.54
CA ILE A 257 -9.41 14.64 7.61
C ILE A 257 -8.04 14.28 8.20
N GLU A 258 -8.03 13.45 9.24
CA GLU A 258 -6.80 13.06 9.92
C GLU A 258 -5.84 12.26 9.02
N HIS A 259 -6.38 11.36 8.19
CA HIS A 259 -5.59 10.68 7.17
C HIS A 259 -4.97 11.70 6.21
N LEU A 260 -5.78 12.64 5.70
CA LEU A 260 -5.30 13.66 4.76
C LEU A 260 -4.25 14.60 5.37
N ARG A 261 -4.31 14.90 6.67
CA ARG A 261 -3.26 15.66 7.39
C ARG A 261 -1.93 14.93 7.39
N LEU A 262 -1.94 13.66 7.77
CA LEU A 262 -0.73 12.84 7.81
C LEU A 262 -0.16 12.60 6.39
N GLU A 263 -1.04 12.46 5.40
CA GLU A 263 -0.65 12.42 3.99
C GLU A 263 0.04 13.72 3.58
N ALA A 264 -0.53 14.87 3.95
CA ALA A 264 0.05 16.20 3.68
C ALA A 264 1.46 16.36 4.29
N ASP A 265 1.65 15.94 5.55
CA ASP A 265 2.94 16.03 6.23
C ASP A 265 3.98 15.07 5.67
N ALA A 266 3.56 13.90 5.20
CA ALA A 266 4.47 13.00 4.48
C ALA A 266 4.87 13.59 3.12
N ILE A 267 3.92 14.13 2.36
CA ILE A 267 4.18 14.76 1.05
C ILE A 267 5.09 15.98 1.18
N ASP A 268 4.88 16.83 2.18
CA ASP A 268 5.72 18.01 2.41
C ASP A 268 7.21 17.63 2.55
N ARG A 269 7.49 16.55 3.29
CA ARG A 269 8.84 15.97 3.40
C ARG A 269 9.37 15.41 2.08
N LEU A 270 8.53 14.73 1.31
CA LEU A 270 8.90 14.20 -0.02
C LEU A 270 9.18 15.31 -1.04
N ILE A 271 8.55 16.47 -0.90
CA ILE A 271 8.80 17.67 -1.72
C ILE A 271 10.08 18.37 -1.28
N SER A 272 10.41 18.32 0.02
CA SER A 272 11.61 18.97 0.59
C SER A 272 11.65 20.48 0.33
N LYS A 273 10.50 21.16 0.44
CA LYS A 273 10.35 22.58 0.08
C LYS A 273 11.30 23.52 0.83
N ASP A 274 11.70 23.16 2.05
CA ASP A 274 12.53 24.02 2.90
C ASP A 274 14.00 24.03 2.47
N THR A 275 14.40 23.10 1.59
CA THR A 275 15.79 22.93 1.15
C THR A 275 15.96 22.93 -0.36
N ILE A 276 14.90 22.60 -1.11
CA ILE A 276 14.87 22.58 -2.58
C ILE A 276 13.70 23.44 -3.08
N ALA A 277 13.99 24.37 -3.98
CA ALA A 277 12.95 25.14 -4.65
C ALA A 277 12.01 24.21 -5.44
N LEU A 278 10.70 24.45 -5.33
CA LEU A 278 9.68 23.69 -6.06
C LEU A 278 9.96 23.65 -7.56
N GLY A 279 9.85 22.48 -8.17
CA GLY A 279 10.08 22.29 -9.60
C GLY A 279 11.53 22.02 -10.00
N THR A 280 12.48 22.02 -9.06
CA THR A 280 13.91 21.78 -9.34
C THR A 280 14.16 20.38 -9.87
N LEU A 281 14.83 20.32 -11.03
CA LEU A 281 15.15 19.09 -11.74
C LEU A 281 16.67 19.02 -11.96
N ASP A 282 17.31 18.10 -11.26
CA ASP A 282 18.75 17.85 -11.41
C ASP A 282 19.04 16.80 -12.49
N LYS A 283 19.74 17.22 -13.56
CA LYS A 283 20.12 16.32 -14.68
C LYS A 283 21.08 15.22 -14.23
N GLY A 284 21.92 15.48 -13.22
CA GLY A 284 22.83 14.49 -12.65
C GLY A 284 22.08 13.32 -12.02
N ARG A 285 21.01 13.62 -11.29
CA ARG A 285 20.09 12.67 -10.69
C ARG A 285 19.27 11.92 -11.72
N LEU A 286 18.80 12.59 -12.78
CA LEU A 286 18.13 11.89 -13.88
C LEU A 286 19.07 10.91 -14.60
N ARG A 287 20.34 11.27 -14.78
CA ARG A 287 21.37 10.35 -15.29
C ARG A 287 21.60 9.17 -14.35
N TYR A 288 21.72 9.44 -13.04
CA TYR A 288 21.85 8.39 -12.03
C TYR A 288 20.68 7.40 -12.08
N ILE A 289 19.45 7.92 -12.12
CA ILE A 289 18.23 7.13 -12.25
C ILE A 289 18.28 6.34 -13.57
N ASN A 290 18.67 6.96 -14.71
CA ASN A 290 18.81 6.28 -15.99
C ASN A 290 19.83 5.12 -15.95
N THR A 291 20.99 5.31 -15.32
CA THR A 291 21.98 4.24 -15.15
C THR A 291 21.39 3.04 -14.41
N ILE A 292 20.55 3.29 -13.40
CA ILE A 292 19.81 2.22 -12.72
C ILE A 292 18.78 1.59 -13.65
N PHE A 293 18.07 2.38 -14.48
CA PHE A 293 17.18 1.81 -15.50
C PHE A 293 17.93 0.90 -16.47
N GLU A 294 19.06 1.32 -17.04
CA GLU A 294 19.89 0.57 -17.97
C GLU A 294 20.44 -0.73 -17.38
N GLU A 295 20.98 -0.67 -16.17
CA GLU A 295 21.62 -1.81 -15.52
C GLU A 295 20.58 -2.91 -15.14
N TYR A 296 19.31 -2.52 -14.97
CA TYR A 296 18.30 -3.38 -14.34
C TYR A 296 17.04 -3.67 -15.17
N SER A 297 16.87 -3.04 -16.34
CA SER A 297 15.88 -3.44 -17.34
C SER A 297 16.28 -4.73 -18.06
N SER A 298 15.30 -5.56 -18.44
CA SER A 298 15.48 -6.76 -19.29
C SER A 298 15.66 -6.40 -20.77
N GLU A 299 15.25 -5.21 -21.19
CA GLU A 299 15.40 -4.68 -22.55
C GLU A 299 16.60 -3.73 -22.65
N LYS A 300 17.28 -3.71 -23.80
CA LYS A 300 18.33 -2.74 -24.11
C LYS A 300 17.74 -1.33 -24.11
N ILE A 301 17.98 -0.60 -23.02
CA ILE A 301 17.73 0.84 -22.97
C ILE A 301 18.84 1.54 -23.75
N ASN A 302 18.47 2.34 -24.73
CA ASN A 302 19.41 3.22 -25.42
C ASN A 302 19.75 4.39 -24.50
N ASP A 303 20.96 4.93 -24.63
CA ASP A 303 21.38 6.16 -23.94
C ASP A 303 20.31 7.25 -24.12
N LEU A 304 19.79 7.77 -23.01
CA LEU A 304 18.68 8.72 -23.04
C LEU A 304 19.19 10.08 -23.53
N ASP A 305 18.73 10.50 -24.71
CA ASP A 305 18.85 11.89 -25.14
C ASP A 305 17.96 12.79 -24.26
N PHE A 306 18.60 13.51 -23.34
CA PHE A 306 17.94 14.42 -22.41
C PHE A 306 17.51 15.74 -23.06
N GLU A 307 18.12 16.17 -24.17
CA GLU A 307 17.79 17.47 -24.81
C GLU A 307 16.34 17.50 -25.32
N ASN A 308 15.85 16.37 -25.81
CA ASN A 308 14.46 16.23 -26.26
C ASN A 308 13.57 15.53 -25.23
N PHE A 309 14.01 15.41 -23.98
CA PHE A 309 13.23 14.80 -22.90
C PHE A 309 12.87 15.81 -21.82
N ILE A 310 13.77 16.72 -21.49
CA ILE A 310 13.55 17.72 -20.45
C ILE A 310 13.07 18.99 -21.13
N PHE A 311 12.01 19.59 -20.60
CA PHE A 311 11.66 20.96 -20.94
C PHE A 311 12.74 21.89 -20.39
N GLU A 312 13.71 22.24 -21.23
CA GLU A 312 14.77 23.19 -20.93
C GLU A 312 14.38 24.57 -21.48
N GLU A 313 14.46 25.58 -20.61
CA GLU A 313 14.45 26.96 -21.08
C GLU A 313 15.79 27.21 -21.76
N GLU A 314 15.78 27.69 -23.02
CA GLU A 314 17.02 27.95 -23.79
C GLU A 314 17.98 28.81 -22.97
N SER A 315 19.05 28.19 -22.46
CA SER A 315 20.16 28.85 -21.80
C SER A 315 21.47 28.30 -22.37
N ASN A 316 22.31 29.19 -22.88
CA ASN A 316 23.56 28.87 -23.59
C ASN A 316 24.62 28.32 -22.61
N LEU A 317 24.59 27.00 -22.31
CA LEU A 317 25.33 26.34 -21.23
C LEU A 317 26.88 26.36 -21.36
N TYR A 318 27.39 26.44 -22.59
CA TYR A 318 28.83 26.32 -22.92
C TYR A 318 29.50 27.63 -23.29
N ASP A 319 28.76 28.75 -23.20
CA ASP A 319 29.24 30.09 -23.60
C ASP A 319 29.86 30.09 -25.02
N PHE A 320 29.24 29.37 -25.97
CA PHE A 320 29.68 29.37 -27.35
C PHE A 320 29.42 30.73 -27.99
N SER A 321 30.42 31.24 -28.71
CA SER A 321 30.33 32.40 -29.59
C SER A 321 29.47 32.08 -30.81
N LYS A 322 29.04 33.13 -31.54
CA LYS A 322 28.22 32.95 -32.75
C LYS A 322 28.97 32.16 -33.82
N GLU A 323 30.27 32.40 -33.95
CA GLU A 323 31.17 31.75 -34.90
C GLU A 323 31.35 30.26 -34.57
N GLU A 324 31.42 29.90 -33.28
CA GLU A 324 31.48 28.50 -32.84
C GLU A 324 30.15 27.77 -33.08
N LEU A 325 29.01 28.41 -32.80
CA LEU A 325 27.70 27.84 -33.09
C LEU A 325 27.49 27.61 -34.59
N GLU A 326 27.95 28.54 -35.43
CA GLU A 326 27.91 28.39 -36.88
C GLU A 326 28.87 27.29 -37.38
N PHE A 327 30.06 27.18 -36.80
CA PHE A 327 30.98 26.09 -37.07
C PHE A 327 30.35 24.73 -36.75
N ILE A 328 29.70 24.59 -35.59
CA ILE A 328 29.02 23.35 -35.18
C ILE A 328 27.89 23.02 -36.16
N LYS A 329 27.11 24.02 -36.58
CA LYS A 329 26.02 23.85 -37.56
C LYS A 329 26.54 23.38 -38.93
N ASN A 330 27.67 23.93 -39.38
CA ASN A 330 28.26 23.60 -40.67
C ASN A 330 29.06 22.28 -40.66
N ASN A 331 29.42 21.76 -39.49
CA ASN A 331 30.18 20.53 -39.31
C ASN A 331 29.40 19.53 -38.44
N PRO A 332 28.30 18.95 -38.95
CA PRO A 332 27.39 18.12 -38.16
C PRO A 332 27.98 16.79 -37.67
N VAL A 333 29.13 16.38 -38.23
CA VAL A 333 29.88 15.17 -37.83
C VAL A 333 31.37 15.48 -37.90
N LEU A 334 32.10 15.24 -36.81
CA LEU A 334 33.55 15.41 -36.70
C LEU A 334 34.26 14.05 -36.77
N LYS A 335 35.27 13.92 -37.62
CA LYS A 335 36.00 12.67 -37.87
C LYS A 335 37.20 12.54 -36.92
N VAL A 336 37.27 11.43 -36.20
CA VAL A 336 38.31 11.12 -35.21
C VAL A 336 39.14 9.93 -35.67
N GLN A 337 40.46 10.02 -35.63
CA GLN A 337 41.32 8.87 -35.96
C GLN A 337 41.17 7.72 -34.96
N ASN A 338 41.02 6.49 -35.47
CA ASN A 338 41.06 5.26 -34.68
C ASN A 338 42.18 4.32 -35.17
N LEU A 339 43.03 3.87 -34.25
CA LEU A 339 44.13 2.94 -34.56
C LEU A 339 43.61 1.49 -34.62
N ASN A 340 44.28 0.64 -35.39
CA ASN A 340 43.98 -0.80 -35.41
C ASN A 340 44.17 -1.46 -34.04
N PHE A 341 45.27 -1.16 -33.36
CA PHE A 341 45.62 -1.82 -32.10
C PHE A 341 46.46 -0.94 -31.18
N PHE A 342 45.80 -0.13 -30.36
CA PHE A 342 46.42 0.60 -29.26
C PHE A 342 45.57 0.52 -27.97
N PRO A 343 45.34 -0.70 -27.43
CA PRO A 343 44.61 -0.84 -26.19
C PRO A 343 45.43 -0.30 -24.99
N PRO A 344 44.75 0.14 -23.92
CA PRO A 344 43.31 0.20 -23.81
C PRO A 344 42.71 1.54 -24.30
N TYR A 345 43.44 2.31 -25.12
CA TYR A 345 43.10 3.69 -25.47
C TYR A 345 42.18 3.82 -26.70
N ASN A 346 42.62 3.35 -27.87
CA ASN A 346 41.79 3.29 -29.08
C ASN A 346 42.27 2.16 -29.98
N PHE A 347 41.40 1.18 -30.24
CA PHE A 347 41.72 -0.01 -31.00
C PHE A 347 40.46 -0.56 -31.68
N VAL A 348 40.63 -1.53 -32.57
CA VAL A 348 39.52 -2.25 -33.19
C VAL A 348 39.42 -3.63 -32.57
N GLU A 349 38.24 -3.99 -32.10
CA GLU A 349 37.92 -5.34 -31.65
C GLU A 349 36.55 -5.73 -32.21
N ASN A 350 36.46 -6.89 -32.86
CA ASN A 350 35.25 -7.36 -33.53
C ASN A 350 34.69 -6.33 -34.54
N LYS A 351 35.57 -5.74 -35.36
CA LYS A 351 35.25 -4.69 -36.36
C LYS A 351 34.63 -3.40 -35.77
N LYS A 352 34.74 -3.16 -34.47
CA LYS A 352 34.25 -1.94 -33.81
C LYS A 352 35.37 -1.21 -33.08
N ALA A 353 35.33 0.13 -33.13
CA ALA A 353 36.21 0.97 -32.33
C ALA A 353 35.90 0.80 -30.84
N LYS A 354 36.93 0.55 -30.03
CA LYS A 354 36.88 0.42 -28.57
C LYS A 354 38.06 1.14 -27.91
N GLY A 355 37.92 1.41 -26.62
CA GLY A 355 38.97 2.00 -25.78
C GLY A 355 38.53 3.31 -25.12
N PHE A 356 39.37 3.80 -24.20
CA PHE A 356 39.15 5.03 -23.45
C PHE A 356 38.74 6.22 -24.34
N VAL A 357 39.43 6.44 -25.46
CA VAL A 357 39.15 7.57 -26.37
C VAL A 357 37.77 7.47 -26.99
N ILE A 358 37.35 6.24 -27.33
CA ILE A 358 36.05 6.01 -27.95
C ILE A 358 34.95 6.35 -26.95
N ASP A 359 35.13 5.96 -25.68
CA ASP A 359 34.19 6.29 -24.62
C ASP A 359 34.22 7.78 -24.25
N TYR A 360 35.39 8.45 -24.35
CA TYR A 360 35.52 9.89 -24.15
C TYR A 360 34.73 10.70 -25.20
N PHE A 361 34.88 10.38 -26.49
CA PHE A 361 34.13 11.09 -27.53
C PHE A 361 32.64 10.76 -27.52
N LYS A 362 32.24 9.53 -27.15
CA LYS A 362 30.83 9.21 -26.89
C LYS A 362 30.28 10.04 -25.73
N TYR A 363 31.08 10.24 -24.69
CA TYR A 363 30.69 11.10 -23.58
C TYR A 363 30.53 12.56 -24.03
N ILE A 364 31.44 13.10 -24.84
CA ILE A 364 31.25 14.44 -25.44
C ILE A 364 29.94 14.50 -26.23
N SER A 365 29.68 13.51 -27.10
CA SER A 365 28.42 13.45 -27.84
C SER A 365 27.19 13.48 -26.93
N SER A 366 27.25 12.82 -25.77
CA SER A 366 26.16 12.78 -24.81
C SER A 366 25.89 14.10 -24.07
N ILE A 367 26.83 15.06 -24.12
CA ILE A 367 26.70 16.33 -23.40
C ILE A 367 26.55 17.55 -24.32
N THR A 368 26.95 17.49 -25.59
CA THR A 368 26.95 18.66 -26.48
C THR A 368 26.23 18.47 -27.81
N ASN A 369 25.65 17.28 -28.05
CA ASN A 369 25.03 16.89 -29.31
C ASN A 369 25.96 16.89 -30.55
N LEU A 370 27.27 17.08 -30.37
CA LEU A 370 28.27 16.85 -31.41
C LEU A 370 28.34 15.36 -31.77
N LYS A 371 28.42 15.05 -33.07
CA LYS A 371 28.58 13.66 -33.53
C LYS A 371 30.02 13.40 -33.94
N PHE A 372 30.55 12.24 -33.58
CA PHE A 372 31.89 11.82 -33.97
C PHE A 372 31.86 10.54 -34.81
N GLU A 373 32.63 10.51 -35.89
CA GLU A 373 32.87 9.34 -36.72
C GLU A 373 34.30 8.84 -36.53
N PHE A 374 34.49 7.55 -36.23
CA PHE A 374 35.83 6.99 -35.97
C PHE A 374 36.42 6.38 -37.24
N VAL A 375 37.38 7.07 -37.85
CA VAL A 375 38.04 6.68 -39.10
C VAL A 375 39.23 5.76 -38.82
N GLN A 376 39.18 4.53 -39.34
CA GLN A 376 40.20 3.52 -39.11
C GLN A 376 41.52 3.85 -39.84
N SER A 377 42.64 3.69 -39.15
CA SER A 377 43.99 3.86 -39.70
C SER A 377 44.84 2.62 -39.45
N SER A 378 45.56 2.18 -40.48
CA SER A 378 46.35 0.94 -40.46
C SER A 378 47.64 1.04 -39.65
N SER A 379 48.20 2.24 -39.53
CA SER A 379 49.41 2.50 -38.75
C SER A 379 49.45 3.91 -38.21
N TRP A 380 50.21 4.11 -37.13
CA TRP A 380 50.41 5.44 -36.55
C TRP A 380 51.06 6.41 -37.55
N GLY A 381 51.77 5.96 -38.58
CA GLY A 381 52.50 6.81 -39.53
C GLY A 381 51.63 7.56 -40.57
N SER A 382 50.33 7.27 -40.68
CA SER A 382 49.46 7.92 -41.67
C SER A 382 48.75 9.19 -41.19
N TYR A 383 48.84 9.51 -39.89
CA TYR A 383 48.15 10.65 -39.24
C TYR A 383 48.36 12.00 -39.94
N GLU A 384 49.58 12.31 -40.38
CA GLU A 384 49.90 13.59 -41.02
C GLU A 384 49.19 13.76 -42.36
N LYS A 385 49.16 12.70 -43.18
CA LYS A 385 48.41 12.70 -44.45
C LYS A 385 46.90 12.81 -44.18
N MET A 386 46.38 12.08 -43.19
CA MET A 386 44.96 12.10 -42.87
C MET A 386 44.50 13.48 -42.37
N LEU A 387 45.32 14.19 -41.59
CA LEU A 387 45.01 15.54 -41.12
C LEU A 387 45.13 16.57 -42.25
N ASN A 388 46.17 16.50 -43.08
CA ASN A 388 46.38 17.42 -44.21
C ASN A 388 45.31 17.25 -45.32
N ASN A 389 44.88 16.01 -45.58
CA ASN A 389 43.83 15.71 -46.57
C ASN A 389 42.42 15.94 -46.03
N LYS A 390 42.26 16.29 -44.74
CA LYS A 390 40.97 16.39 -44.04
C LYS A 390 40.17 15.06 -44.02
N ASP A 391 40.88 13.93 -44.05
CA ASP A 391 40.30 12.61 -43.83
C ASP A 391 39.83 12.46 -42.36
N VAL A 392 40.47 13.19 -41.45
CA VAL A 392 40.11 13.31 -40.03
C VAL A 392 40.23 14.75 -39.55
N ASP A 393 39.37 15.15 -38.63
CA ASP A 393 39.40 16.45 -37.97
C ASP A 393 40.22 16.42 -36.67
N ILE A 394 40.28 15.24 -36.02
CA ILE A 394 40.88 15.06 -34.69
C ILE A 394 41.81 13.84 -34.64
N ILE A 395 43.04 14.07 -34.19
CA ILE A 395 43.98 13.02 -33.77
C ILE A 395 43.97 12.93 -32.25
N PRO A 396 43.42 11.87 -31.63
CA PRO A 396 43.11 11.89 -30.20
C PRO A 396 44.32 11.72 -29.27
N ASN A 397 45.40 11.12 -29.76
CA ASN A 397 46.53 10.65 -28.93
C ASN A 397 47.88 11.00 -29.58
N ILE A 398 48.22 12.29 -29.69
CA ILE A 398 49.46 12.75 -30.34
C ILE A 398 50.44 13.39 -29.33
N ALA A 399 51.71 12.98 -29.40
CA ALA A 399 52.78 13.59 -28.60
C ALA A 399 53.21 14.92 -29.23
N LYS A 400 53.38 15.95 -28.40
CA LYS A 400 53.82 17.30 -28.79
C LYS A 400 55.33 17.32 -29.10
N THR A 401 55.69 17.77 -30.30
CA THR A 401 57.10 17.94 -30.73
C THR A 401 57.28 19.21 -31.54
N LYS A 402 58.47 19.83 -31.49
CA LYS A 402 58.81 21.05 -32.26
C LYS A 402 58.56 20.91 -33.76
N THR A 403 58.76 19.71 -34.31
CA THR A 403 58.52 19.45 -35.74
C THR A 403 57.03 19.46 -36.07
N ARG A 404 56.20 18.86 -35.21
CA ARG A 404 54.75 18.74 -35.44
C ARG A 404 53.98 20.02 -35.16
N GLU A 405 54.45 20.87 -34.24
CA GLU A 405 53.88 22.22 -33.99
C GLU A 405 53.84 23.12 -35.25
N LYS A 406 54.61 22.77 -36.29
CA LYS A 406 54.55 23.47 -37.57
C LYS A 406 53.20 23.30 -38.28
N PHE A 407 52.50 22.17 -38.09
CA PHE A 407 51.27 21.82 -38.83
C PHE A 407 50.14 21.24 -37.96
N VAL A 408 50.39 20.91 -36.69
CA VAL A 408 49.37 20.45 -35.73
C VAL A 408 49.14 21.52 -34.66
N LEU A 409 47.87 21.86 -34.45
CA LEU A 409 47.39 22.59 -33.30
C LEU A 409 47.01 21.59 -32.20
N TYR A 410 47.42 21.83 -30.95
CA TYR A 410 47.19 20.91 -29.85
C TYR A 410 46.12 21.43 -28.89
N SER A 411 45.36 20.53 -28.28
CA SER A 411 44.53 20.85 -27.11
C SER A 411 45.37 21.28 -25.91
N ASP A 412 44.79 22.10 -25.04
CA ASP A 412 45.43 22.50 -23.78
C ASP A 412 45.31 21.42 -22.68
N PHE A 413 44.48 20.39 -22.90
CA PHE A 413 44.31 19.24 -22.02
C PHE A 413 44.90 17.94 -22.61
N ASN A 414 45.23 16.97 -21.74
CA ASN A 414 45.65 15.61 -22.10
C ASN A 414 45.19 14.61 -21.04
N TYR A 415 44.78 13.41 -21.49
CA TYR A 415 44.28 12.34 -20.60
C TYR A 415 45.03 11.04 -20.73
N ILE A 416 45.88 10.91 -21.73
CA ILE A 416 46.64 9.70 -21.95
C ILE A 416 48.11 10.03 -21.84
N SER A 417 48.84 9.13 -21.20
CA SER A 417 50.29 9.20 -21.18
C SER A 417 50.86 7.88 -21.65
N TYR A 418 51.86 7.98 -22.51
CA TYR A 418 52.68 6.86 -22.92
C TYR A 418 53.81 6.70 -21.89
N ILE A 419 53.84 5.56 -21.19
CA ILE A 419 54.87 5.23 -20.20
C ILE A 419 55.73 4.10 -20.79
N PRO A 420 56.99 4.38 -21.18
CA PRO A 420 57.89 3.35 -21.68
C PRO A 420 58.12 2.25 -20.65
N ALA A 421 57.94 0.99 -21.04
CA ALA A 421 58.13 -0.17 -20.19
C ALA A 421 58.66 -1.37 -20.97
N PHE A 422 59.35 -2.25 -20.25
CA PHE A 422 59.75 -3.57 -20.70
C PHE A 422 58.75 -4.63 -20.29
N VAL A 423 58.64 -5.68 -21.09
CA VAL A 423 58.06 -6.98 -20.73
C VAL A 423 59.13 -8.04 -20.89
N GLY A 424 59.27 -8.89 -19.88
CA GLY A 424 60.14 -10.07 -19.91
C GLY A 424 59.51 -11.22 -19.14
N LYS A 425 60.11 -12.41 -19.25
CA LYS A 425 59.72 -13.56 -18.43
C LYS A 425 60.07 -13.32 -16.95
N LYS A 426 59.30 -13.93 -16.04
CA LYS A 426 59.40 -13.68 -14.58
C LYS A 426 60.76 -14.04 -13.98
N ASP A 427 61.44 -15.02 -14.56
CA ASP A 427 62.78 -15.50 -14.24
C ASP A 427 63.92 -14.54 -14.67
N ILE A 428 63.67 -13.67 -15.65
CA ILE A 428 64.65 -12.65 -16.07
C ILE A 428 64.64 -11.48 -15.09
N LYS A 429 65.80 -11.07 -14.57
CA LYS A 429 65.93 -9.82 -13.79
C LYS A 429 65.77 -8.63 -14.75
N LEU A 430 64.62 -7.96 -14.69
CA LEU A 430 64.38 -6.76 -15.48
C LEU A 430 65.13 -5.58 -14.85
N SER A 431 66.13 -5.05 -15.56
CA SER A 431 66.67 -3.73 -15.22
C SER A 431 65.75 -2.64 -15.78
N ASN A 432 65.63 -1.56 -15.03
CA ASN A 432 64.95 -0.35 -15.47
C ASN A 432 65.89 0.58 -16.27
N LYS A 433 67.19 0.31 -16.38
CA LYS A 433 68.16 1.16 -17.10
C LYS A 433 68.52 0.56 -18.46
N LEU A 434 68.50 1.40 -19.50
CA LEU A 434 68.89 1.02 -20.87
C LEU A 434 70.33 0.50 -20.98
N LYS A 435 71.26 1.01 -20.16
CA LYS A 435 72.68 0.60 -20.18
C LYS A 435 72.91 -0.83 -19.67
N ASP A 436 71.99 -1.37 -18.87
CA ASP A 436 72.12 -2.72 -18.31
C ASP A 436 71.57 -3.79 -19.29
N LEU A 437 71.23 -3.39 -20.52
CA LEU A 437 70.60 -4.21 -21.55
C LEU A 437 71.50 -4.44 -22.76
N ASP A 438 72.79 -4.10 -22.66
CA ASP A 438 73.77 -4.37 -23.69
C ASP A 438 73.85 -5.88 -23.98
N GLY A 439 73.81 -6.25 -25.27
CA GLY A 439 73.79 -7.65 -25.72
C GLY A 439 72.43 -8.36 -25.70
N LYS A 440 71.35 -7.72 -25.23
CA LYS A 440 69.98 -8.27 -25.26
C LYS A 440 69.28 -7.96 -26.58
N ILE A 441 68.43 -8.88 -27.06
CA ILE A 441 67.53 -8.65 -28.19
C ILE A 441 66.21 -8.06 -27.67
N ILE A 442 65.89 -6.84 -28.08
CA ILE A 442 64.68 -6.13 -27.63
C ILE A 442 63.68 -5.99 -28.78
N ALA A 443 62.54 -6.65 -28.66
CA ALA A 443 61.42 -6.49 -29.58
C ALA A 443 60.74 -5.13 -29.38
N VAL A 444 60.63 -4.31 -30.43
CA VAL A 444 60.05 -2.97 -30.35
C VAL A 444 59.18 -2.68 -31.57
N LEU A 445 58.12 -1.90 -31.39
CA LEU A 445 57.23 -1.50 -32.48
C LEU A 445 57.98 -0.70 -33.56
N ASN A 446 57.87 -1.11 -34.82
CA ASN A 446 58.50 -0.44 -35.95
C ASN A 446 58.04 1.03 -36.06
N ASN A 447 58.98 1.92 -36.42
CA ASN A 447 58.77 3.37 -36.54
C ASN A 447 58.15 4.08 -35.31
N SER A 448 58.15 3.45 -34.14
CA SER A 448 57.71 4.11 -32.90
C SER A 448 58.72 5.18 -32.44
N PHE A 449 58.27 6.12 -31.60
CA PHE A 449 59.19 7.12 -31.04
C PHE A 449 60.30 6.47 -30.20
N LEU A 450 60.01 5.34 -29.52
CA LEU A 450 61.01 4.58 -28.77
C LEU A 450 62.05 3.93 -29.68
N HIS A 451 61.62 3.29 -30.78
CA HIS A 451 62.52 2.73 -31.77
C HIS A 451 63.48 3.82 -32.31
N ASN A 452 62.95 4.96 -32.73
CA ASN A 452 63.75 6.06 -33.28
C ASN A 452 64.68 6.70 -32.23
N SER A 453 64.21 6.84 -30.98
CA SER A 453 64.99 7.45 -29.90
C SER A 453 66.14 6.54 -29.43
N ILE A 454 65.91 5.24 -29.32
CA ILE A 454 66.93 4.29 -28.90
C ILE A 454 67.95 4.09 -30.01
N LYS A 455 67.51 3.90 -31.26
CA LYS A 455 68.42 3.78 -32.42
C LYS A 455 69.36 4.99 -32.56
N LYS A 456 68.88 6.20 -32.23
CA LYS A 456 69.70 7.42 -32.29
C LYS A 456 70.70 7.54 -31.15
N ASN A 457 70.32 7.14 -29.94
CA ASN A 457 71.09 7.43 -28.71
C ASN A 457 71.88 6.24 -28.16
N TYR A 458 71.62 5.01 -28.63
CA TYR A 458 72.22 3.77 -28.14
C TYR A 458 72.51 2.82 -29.32
N GLN A 459 73.74 2.87 -29.83
CA GLN A 459 74.14 2.10 -31.03
C GLN A 459 74.43 0.61 -30.77
N ASN A 460 74.63 0.22 -29.50
CA ASN A 460 75.02 -1.14 -29.11
C ASN A 460 73.84 -2.06 -28.70
N ILE A 461 72.59 -1.59 -28.79
CA ILE A 461 71.39 -2.36 -28.42
C ILE A 461 70.79 -3.02 -29.66
N SER A 462 70.61 -4.35 -29.63
CA SER A 462 69.99 -5.12 -30.72
C SER A 462 68.47 -4.98 -30.69
N LEU A 463 67.91 -4.20 -31.62
CA LEU A 463 66.47 -3.98 -31.74
C LEU A 463 65.84 -4.89 -32.81
N LEU A 464 64.86 -5.69 -32.40
CA LEU A 464 64.00 -6.47 -33.30
C LEU A 464 62.70 -5.70 -33.56
N THR A 465 62.55 -5.15 -34.76
CA THR A 465 61.33 -4.38 -35.09
C THR A 465 60.17 -5.29 -35.42
N VAL A 466 59.00 -5.05 -34.81
CA VAL A 466 57.77 -5.82 -35.02
C VAL A 466 56.59 -4.92 -35.43
N PRO A 467 55.54 -5.48 -36.07
CA PRO A 467 54.40 -4.69 -36.55
C PRO A 467 53.38 -4.30 -35.46
N SER A 468 53.39 -4.93 -34.28
CA SER A 468 52.45 -4.63 -33.19
C SER A 468 53.05 -4.87 -31.80
N SER A 469 52.48 -4.24 -30.77
CA SER A 469 52.87 -4.49 -29.37
C SER A 469 52.55 -5.93 -28.92
N GLU A 470 51.49 -6.53 -29.46
CA GLU A 470 51.19 -7.95 -29.22
C GLU A 470 52.29 -8.84 -29.78
N LYS A 471 52.73 -8.59 -31.03
CA LYS A 471 53.82 -9.35 -31.63
C LYS A 471 55.13 -9.18 -30.87
N SER A 472 55.36 -8.03 -30.24
CA SER A 472 56.56 -7.84 -29.39
C SER A 472 56.55 -8.77 -28.18
N ILE A 473 55.39 -8.97 -27.54
CA ILE A 473 55.24 -9.91 -26.42
C ILE A 473 55.40 -11.35 -26.91
N GLU A 474 54.83 -11.70 -28.06
CA GLU A 474 55.00 -13.01 -28.67
C GLU A 474 56.48 -13.34 -28.94
N MET A 475 57.29 -12.40 -29.42
CA MET A 475 58.73 -12.63 -29.61
C MET A 475 59.44 -13.00 -28.30
N VAL A 476 59.00 -12.45 -27.17
CA VAL A 476 59.53 -12.82 -25.84
C VAL A 476 59.06 -14.20 -25.42
N LEU A 477 57.79 -14.54 -25.66
CA LEU A 477 57.25 -15.86 -25.37
C LEU A 477 57.93 -16.96 -26.21
N GLU A 478 58.17 -16.68 -27.49
CA GLU A 478 58.86 -17.54 -28.48
C GLU A 478 60.39 -17.62 -28.28
N ASN A 479 60.97 -16.94 -27.28
CA ASN A 479 62.42 -16.82 -27.08
C ASN A 479 63.20 -16.20 -28.26
N LYS A 480 62.54 -15.45 -29.15
CA LYS A 480 63.18 -14.72 -30.26
C LYS A 480 63.66 -13.32 -29.85
N ALA A 481 63.16 -12.81 -28.73
CA ALA A 481 63.64 -11.61 -28.08
C ALA A 481 63.75 -11.86 -26.57
N ASP A 482 64.72 -11.25 -25.91
CA ASP A 482 64.83 -11.29 -24.45
C ASP A 482 63.75 -10.45 -23.79
N LEU A 483 63.44 -9.30 -24.39
CA LEU A 483 62.54 -8.28 -23.85
C LEU A 483 61.67 -7.70 -24.95
N ALA A 484 60.47 -7.26 -24.59
CA ALA A 484 59.64 -6.40 -25.42
C ALA A 484 59.62 -4.99 -24.84
N LEU A 485 59.68 -3.97 -25.69
CA LEU A 485 59.66 -2.57 -25.30
C LEU A 485 58.47 -1.85 -25.93
N GLY A 486 57.73 -1.10 -25.10
CA GLY A 486 56.50 -0.45 -25.51
C GLY A 486 55.84 0.36 -24.41
N ASN A 487 54.52 0.53 -24.49
CA ASN A 487 53.73 1.26 -23.50
C ASN A 487 53.26 0.32 -22.38
N LEU A 488 53.45 0.73 -21.13
CA LEU A 488 53.06 -0.03 -19.93
C LEU A 488 51.59 -0.46 -19.99
N SER A 489 50.66 0.49 -20.12
CA SER A 489 49.21 0.19 -20.09
C SER A 489 48.78 -0.77 -21.19
N THR A 490 49.43 -0.70 -22.36
CA THR A 490 49.16 -1.59 -23.49
C THR A 490 49.66 -3.00 -23.21
N PHE A 491 50.86 -3.12 -22.63
CA PHE A 491 51.41 -4.41 -22.25
C PHE A 491 50.62 -5.08 -21.12
N GLU A 492 50.25 -4.34 -20.07
CA GLU A 492 49.42 -4.87 -19.00
C GLU A 492 48.06 -5.33 -19.50
N TYR A 493 47.45 -4.59 -20.43
CA TYR A 493 46.21 -5.00 -21.07
C TYR A 493 46.37 -6.33 -21.82
N ILE A 494 47.40 -6.47 -22.66
CA ILE A 494 47.64 -7.69 -23.46
C ILE A 494 47.94 -8.89 -22.55
N ILE A 495 48.84 -8.71 -21.57
CA ILE A 495 49.22 -9.78 -20.61
C ILE A 495 47.99 -10.29 -19.86
N LYS A 496 47.14 -9.39 -19.37
CA LYS A 496 45.92 -9.78 -18.64
C LYS A 496 44.89 -10.41 -19.58
N LYS A 497 44.62 -9.78 -20.73
CA LYS A 497 43.63 -10.27 -21.71
C LYS A 497 43.96 -11.70 -22.18
N ASN A 498 45.24 -12.00 -22.38
CA ASN A 498 45.71 -13.30 -22.88
C ASN A 498 46.19 -14.23 -21.75
N TRP A 499 46.00 -13.87 -20.47
CA TRP A 499 46.34 -14.69 -19.30
C TRP A 499 47.81 -15.15 -19.26
N TYR A 500 48.75 -14.31 -19.70
CA TYR A 500 50.17 -14.64 -19.68
C TYR A 500 50.74 -14.55 -18.25
N THR A 501 50.70 -15.67 -17.52
CA THR A 501 51.12 -15.77 -16.11
C THR A 501 52.63 -15.78 -15.92
N ASN A 502 53.41 -16.05 -16.97
CA ASN A 502 54.87 -16.16 -16.94
C ASN A 502 55.60 -14.85 -17.28
N LEU A 503 54.87 -13.77 -17.58
CA LEU A 503 55.44 -12.46 -17.93
C LEU A 503 55.34 -11.47 -16.77
N LYS A 504 56.21 -10.46 -16.78
CA LYS A 504 56.16 -9.29 -15.89
C LYS A 504 56.59 -8.04 -16.64
N THR A 505 56.08 -6.89 -16.18
CA THR A 505 56.42 -5.56 -16.70
C THR A 505 57.42 -4.85 -15.79
N SER A 506 58.24 -3.97 -16.36
CA SER A 506 59.08 -3.01 -15.61
C SER A 506 59.12 -1.69 -16.34
N THR A 507 58.90 -0.57 -15.64
CA THR A 507 59.06 0.76 -16.24
C THR A 507 60.52 1.03 -16.58
N LEU A 508 60.73 1.85 -17.60
CA LEU A 508 62.06 2.21 -18.07
C LEU A 508 62.49 3.57 -17.49
N GLU A 509 63.57 3.57 -16.71
CA GLU A 509 64.34 4.76 -16.31
C GLU A 509 65.17 5.24 -17.51
N THR A 510 64.80 6.38 -18.07
CA THR A 510 65.57 7.00 -19.15
C THR A 510 66.09 8.37 -18.74
N ASN A 511 67.32 8.69 -19.15
CA ASN A 511 67.83 10.07 -19.26
C ASN A 511 67.30 10.78 -20.51
N LEU A 512 66.40 10.15 -21.27
CA LEU A 512 65.62 10.83 -22.30
C LEU A 512 64.67 11.78 -21.55
N LYS A 513 64.55 13.02 -22.00
CA LYS A 513 63.91 14.14 -21.28
C LYS A 513 62.49 13.93 -20.71
N THR A 514 61.86 12.76 -20.84
CA THR A 514 60.56 12.44 -20.25
C THR A 514 60.42 10.95 -19.92
N SER A 515 60.27 10.61 -18.63
CA SER A 515 59.85 9.29 -18.13
C SER A 515 58.37 8.96 -18.43
N LYS A 516 57.63 9.95 -18.92
CA LYS A 516 56.20 9.91 -19.24
C LYS A 516 55.93 10.89 -20.38
N VAL A 517 55.35 10.44 -21.49
CA VAL A 517 55.00 11.30 -22.64
C VAL A 517 53.49 11.53 -22.65
N ASN A 518 53.07 12.77 -22.40
CA ASN A 518 51.66 13.15 -22.49
C ASN A 518 51.19 13.17 -23.96
N LEU A 519 50.03 12.60 -24.22
CA LEU A 519 49.38 12.56 -25.52
C LEU A 519 48.18 13.50 -25.51
N TYR A 520 48.21 14.50 -26.38
CA TYR A 520 47.22 15.55 -26.53
C TYR A 520 46.30 15.24 -27.71
N MET A 521 45.20 15.99 -27.83
CA MET A 521 44.44 16.03 -29.08
C MET A 521 45.15 16.94 -30.07
N GLY A 522 45.16 16.53 -31.33
CA GLY A 522 45.73 17.28 -32.45
C GLY A 522 44.67 17.63 -33.48
N TYR A 523 44.72 18.87 -33.96
CA TYR A 523 43.84 19.45 -34.98
C TYR A 523 44.71 20.03 -36.11
N ALA A 524 44.09 20.27 -37.27
CA ALA A 524 44.74 21.04 -38.33
C ALA A 524 45.05 22.47 -37.82
N LYS A 525 46.20 23.03 -38.22
CA LYS A 525 46.73 24.27 -37.62
C LYS A 525 45.82 25.50 -37.79
N ASP A 526 45.03 25.50 -38.84
CA ASP A 526 44.05 26.54 -39.18
C ASP A 526 42.70 26.38 -38.45
N ASN A 527 42.46 25.26 -37.77
CA ASN A 527 41.17 24.97 -37.13
C ASN A 527 41.11 25.41 -35.65
N LEU A 528 41.23 26.72 -35.43
CA LEU A 528 41.16 27.34 -34.10
C LEU A 528 39.78 27.19 -33.45
N LEU A 529 38.71 27.18 -34.25
CA LEU A 529 37.33 27.02 -33.75
C LEU A 529 37.11 25.63 -33.15
N LEU A 530 37.56 24.56 -33.81
CA LEU A 530 37.43 23.21 -33.26
C LEU A 530 38.22 23.01 -31.96
N LYS A 531 39.42 23.61 -31.86
CA LYS A 531 40.18 23.65 -30.58
C LYS A 531 39.35 24.34 -29.50
N SER A 532 38.88 25.55 -29.77
CA SER A 532 38.11 26.35 -28.81
C SER A 532 36.84 25.63 -28.34
N ILE A 533 36.08 25.04 -29.28
CA ILE A 533 34.87 24.26 -28.97
C ILE A 533 35.21 23.09 -28.05
N LEU A 534 36.21 22.28 -28.41
CA LEU A 534 36.56 21.11 -27.60
C LEU A 534 37.16 21.49 -26.25
N GLU A 535 37.83 22.64 -26.13
CA GLU A 535 38.33 23.16 -24.85
C GLU A 535 37.20 23.65 -23.96
N LYS A 536 36.26 24.45 -24.48
CA LYS A 536 35.07 24.88 -23.72
C LYS A 536 34.24 23.68 -23.26
N ILE A 537 34.09 22.67 -24.12
CA ILE A 537 33.44 21.42 -23.75
C ILE A 537 34.22 20.73 -22.64
N ASN A 538 35.53 20.56 -22.84
CA ASN A 538 36.41 19.89 -21.91
C ASN A 538 36.43 20.55 -20.52
N ASP A 539 36.42 21.88 -20.45
CA ASP A 539 36.39 22.65 -19.22
C ASP A 539 35.11 22.42 -18.41
N LYS A 540 34.02 22.00 -19.07
CA LYS A 540 32.77 21.61 -18.43
C LYS A 540 32.71 20.11 -18.11
N ILE A 541 33.66 19.29 -18.57
CA ILE A 541 33.73 17.86 -18.23
C ILE A 541 34.31 17.71 -16.82
N PRO A 542 33.58 17.10 -15.86
CA PRO A 542 34.12 16.86 -14.54
C PRO A 542 35.36 15.94 -14.61
N PRO A 543 36.48 16.28 -13.92
CA PRO A 543 37.66 15.42 -13.88
C PRO A 543 37.36 13.98 -13.42
N SER A 544 36.36 13.81 -12.54
CA SER A 544 35.90 12.49 -12.06
C SER A 544 35.38 11.60 -13.19
N LYS A 545 34.80 12.18 -14.25
CA LYS A 545 34.33 11.42 -15.41
C LYS A 545 35.48 10.90 -16.24
N ILE A 546 36.52 11.71 -16.44
CA ILE A 546 37.76 11.28 -17.09
C ILE A 546 38.38 10.12 -16.32
N ASP A 547 38.47 10.23 -14.99
CA ASP A 547 39.00 9.19 -14.12
C ASP A 547 38.17 7.90 -14.20
N GLU A 548 36.84 7.99 -14.26
CA GLU A 548 35.93 6.84 -14.45
C GLU A 548 36.21 6.12 -15.78
N LEU A 549 36.29 6.88 -16.87
CA LEU A 549 36.59 6.35 -18.19
C LEU A 549 37.97 5.67 -18.22
N GLN A 550 38.98 6.26 -17.59
CA GLN A 550 40.30 5.63 -17.47
C GLN A 550 40.25 4.34 -16.63
N ARG A 551 39.52 4.35 -15.51
CA ARG A 551 39.40 3.19 -14.60
C ARG A 551 38.73 2.00 -15.27
N LYS A 552 37.66 2.23 -16.04
CA LYS A 552 36.94 1.20 -16.81
C LYS A 552 37.89 0.35 -17.65
N TRP A 553 38.89 0.99 -18.23
CA TRP A 553 39.85 0.39 -19.12
C TRP A 553 41.10 -0.16 -18.38
N SER A 554 41.06 -0.27 -17.04
CA SER A 554 42.21 -0.62 -16.19
C SER A 554 42.04 -1.80 -15.18
N LYS A 555 40.83 -2.33 -14.90
CA LYS A 555 40.58 -3.42 -13.91
C LYS A 555 40.06 -4.73 -14.54
N LEU A 556 40.57 -5.89 -14.07
CA LEU A 556 40.10 -7.28 -14.35
C LEU A 556 40.34 -8.15 -13.09
N ASP A 557 39.33 -8.88 -12.60
CA ASP A 557 39.29 -9.67 -11.33
C ASP A 557 39.73 -11.15 -11.50
N MET A 558 40.15 -11.83 -10.40
CA MET A 558 40.57 -13.26 -10.34
C MET A 558 40.02 -13.99 -9.09
N GLU A 559 39.79 -15.31 -9.18
CA GLU A 559 39.29 -16.23 -8.11
C GLU A 559 40.33 -17.30 -7.67
N GLU A 560 40.40 -17.47 -6.33
CA GLU A 560 40.56 -18.64 -5.42
C GLU A 560 41.65 -19.74 -5.56
N ASN A 561 42.48 -19.87 -4.51
CA ASN A 561 43.41 -20.98 -4.24
C ASN A 561 43.49 -21.32 -2.73
N SER A 562 43.88 -22.56 -2.40
CA SER A 562 44.20 -23.02 -1.03
C SER A 562 45.44 -22.32 -0.45
N ILE A 563 45.55 -22.24 0.90
CA ILE A 563 46.64 -21.50 1.55
C ILE A 563 47.96 -22.29 1.51
N ILE A 564 48.99 -21.70 0.88
CA ILE A 564 50.34 -22.28 0.78
C ILE A 564 51.30 -21.47 1.65
N LEU A 565 51.65 -22.00 2.82
CA LEU A 565 52.63 -21.39 3.73
C LEU A 565 54.07 -21.86 3.42
N SER A 566 55.05 -20.97 3.57
CA SER A 566 56.48 -21.31 3.48
C SER A 566 56.94 -22.03 4.74
N GLU A 567 58.08 -22.73 4.69
CA GLU A 567 58.61 -23.45 5.87
C GLU A 567 58.87 -22.51 7.07
N LYS A 568 59.37 -21.29 6.82
CA LYS A 568 59.55 -20.27 7.88
C LYS A 568 58.24 -19.82 8.51
N GLU A 569 57.18 -19.73 7.72
CA GLU A 569 55.85 -19.35 8.21
C GLU A 569 55.19 -20.49 9.01
N LYS A 570 55.37 -21.74 8.57
CA LYS A 570 54.93 -22.92 9.33
C LYS A 570 55.62 -23.00 10.69
N GLU A 571 56.94 -22.83 10.72
CA GLU A 571 57.71 -22.84 11.96
C GLU A 571 57.26 -21.71 12.91
N TYR A 572 57.04 -20.52 12.37
CA TYR A 572 56.52 -19.38 13.14
C TYR A 572 55.17 -19.68 13.79
N ILE A 573 54.20 -20.21 13.04
CA ILE A 573 52.86 -20.51 13.56
C ILE A 573 52.86 -21.67 14.55
N ASN A 574 53.72 -22.66 14.34
CA ASN A 574 53.87 -23.77 15.29
C ASN A 574 54.45 -23.30 16.63
N LYS A 575 55.34 -22.29 16.63
CA LYS A 575 55.94 -21.72 17.85
C LYS A 575 55.05 -20.71 18.57
N LYS A 576 54.25 -19.92 17.84
CA LYS A 576 53.29 -18.99 18.44
C LYS A 576 52.26 -19.84 19.22
N GLU A 577 51.84 -19.50 20.43
CA GLU A 577 50.80 -20.30 21.13
C GLU A 577 49.38 -19.85 20.72
N GLU A 578 49.18 -18.54 20.72
CA GLU A 578 47.95 -17.84 20.35
C GLU A 578 48.29 -16.53 19.62
N ILE A 579 47.35 -16.02 18.83
CA ILE A 579 47.46 -14.72 18.18
C ILE A 579 46.53 -13.73 18.90
N LYS A 580 47.10 -12.72 19.56
CA LYS A 580 46.33 -11.74 20.35
C LYS A 580 45.70 -10.68 19.45
N VAL A 581 44.41 -10.47 19.58
CA VAL A 581 43.59 -9.59 18.72
C VAL A 581 42.98 -8.45 19.51
N CYS A 582 43.08 -7.24 18.98
CA CYS A 582 42.37 -6.05 19.47
C CYS A 582 41.40 -5.52 18.40
N ILE A 583 40.23 -5.01 18.80
CA ILE A 583 39.14 -4.57 17.90
C ILE A 583 38.69 -3.14 18.22
N ASP A 584 37.94 -2.49 17.34
CA ASP A 584 37.07 -1.35 17.70
C ASP A 584 35.81 -1.88 18.43
N PRO A 585 35.58 -1.53 19.71
CA PRO A 585 34.50 -2.14 20.49
C PRO A 585 33.09 -1.62 20.15
N GLU A 586 32.93 -0.58 19.33
CA GLU A 586 31.62 0.05 19.03
C GLU A 586 31.37 0.31 17.53
N TRP A 587 31.95 -0.52 16.64
CA TRP A 587 31.92 -0.32 15.19
C TRP A 587 31.06 -1.33 14.42
N MET A 588 29.78 -1.45 14.80
CA MET A 588 28.84 -2.31 14.07
C MET A 588 28.63 -1.83 12.61
N PRO A 589 28.38 -2.74 11.66
CA PRO A 589 28.34 -4.20 11.80
C PRO A 589 29.71 -4.92 11.70
N PHE A 590 30.83 -4.18 11.69
CA PHE A 590 32.17 -4.75 11.56
C PHE A 590 32.63 -5.43 12.84
N GLU A 591 32.56 -4.72 13.95
CA GLU A 591 33.02 -5.23 15.24
C GLU A 591 32.38 -4.52 16.43
N LYS A 592 32.10 -5.29 17.47
CA LYS A 592 31.59 -4.85 18.75
C LYS A 592 32.09 -5.79 19.85
N LEU A 593 32.47 -5.21 20.98
CA LEU A 593 32.74 -5.98 22.18
C LEU A 593 31.45 -6.19 22.98
N LYS A 594 31.04 -7.45 23.18
CA LYS A 594 29.89 -7.80 24.03
C LYS A 594 30.21 -9.06 24.82
N ASP A 595 30.03 -9.02 26.14
CA ASP A 595 30.26 -10.17 27.03
C ASP A 595 31.65 -10.82 26.86
N ASN A 596 32.70 -9.99 26.73
CA ASN A 596 34.08 -10.41 26.44
C ASN A 596 34.26 -11.25 25.16
N LYS A 597 33.34 -11.11 24.20
CA LYS A 597 33.43 -11.73 22.87
C LYS A 597 33.35 -10.70 21.77
N ILE A 598 33.99 -11.02 20.65
CA ILE A 598 33.90 -10.26 19.41
C ILE A 598 32.55 -10.58 18.77
N PHE A 599 31.80 -9.54 18.43
CA PHE A 599 30.57 -9.63 17.65
C PHE A 599 30.76 -8.78 16.38
N GLY A 600 30.25 -9.19 15.23
CA GLY A 600 30.43 -8.48 13.97
C GLY A 600 31.18 -9.29 12.92
N MET A 601 31.31 -8.73 11.71
CA MET A 601 32.06 -9.37 10.61
C MET A 601 33.47 -9.81 11.01
N SER A 602 34.16 -9.03 11.86
CA SER A 602 35.51 -9.38 12.29
C SER A 602 35.55 -10.70 13.05
N SER A 603 34.50 -11.06 13.79
CA SER A 603 34.36 -12.39 14.41
C SER A 603 34.37 -13.50 13.36
N ASP A 604 33.58 -13.37 12.29
CA ASP A 604 33.48 -14.39 11.24
C ASP A 604 34.79 -14.52 10.45
N TYR A 605 35.48 -13.41 10.17
CA TYR A 605 36.81 -13.44 9.55
C TYR A 605 37.85 -14.08 10.47
N VAL A 606 37.86 -13.72 11.76
CA VAL A 606 38.77 -14.32 12.74
C VAL A 606 38.53 -15.82 12.87
N GLN A 607 37.28 -16.27 12.94
CA GLN A 607 36.93 -17.70 12.93
C GLN A 607 37.35 -18.41 11.63
N TYR A 608 37.20 -17.74 10.49
CA TYR A 608 37.66 -18.27 9.20
C TYR A 608 39.18 -18.43 9.19
N PHE A 609 39.93 -17.44 9.70
CA PHE A 609 41.38 -17.48 9.80
C PHE A 609 41.85 -18.54 10.80
N GLU A 610 41.23 -18.64 11.97
CA GLU A 610 41.49 -19.67 12.97
C GLU A 610 41.31 -21.07 12.39
N LYS A 611 40.24 -21.30 11.60
CA LYS A 611 40.00 -22.59 10.92
C LYS A 611 41.04 -22.90 9.84
N LYS A 612 41.44 -21.90 9.03
CA LYS A 612 42.41 -22.09 7.93
C LYS A 612 43.84 -22.25 8.43
N LEU A 613 44.18 -21.60 9.54
CA LEU A 613 45.51 -21.61 10.14
C LEU A 613 45.68 -22.69 11.21
N ALA A 614 44.57 -23.29 11.67
CA ALA A 614 44.51 -24.21 12.81
C ALA A 614 45.19 -23.63 14.08
N LYS A 615 44.92 -22.35 14.37
CA LYS A 615 45.58 -21.60 15.45
C LYS A 615 44.63 -20.65 16.18
N PRO A 616 44.62 -20.61 17.53
CA PRO A 616 43.66 -19.80 18.27
C PRO A 616 43.96 -18.30 18.19
N PHE A 617 42.90 -17.50 18.05
CA PHE A 617 42.94 -16.05 18.10
C PHE A 617 42.27 -15.57 19.39
N SER A 618 43.01 -14.93 20.29
CA SER A 618 42.51 -14.52 21.60
C SER A 618 42.27 -13.02 21.68
N LEU A 619 41.09 -12.62 22.16
CA LEU A 619 40.69 -11.22 22.28
C LEU A 619 41.35 -10.57 23.49
N VAL A 620 41.96 -9.40 23.28
CA VAL A 620 42.38 -8.47 24.32
C VAL A 620 41.35 -7.31 24.37
N PRO A 621 40.48 -7.24 25.40
CA PRO A 621 39.38 -6.30 25.44
C PRO A 621 39.83 -4.85 25.64
N THR A 622 39.18 -3.91 24.96
CA THR A 622 39.43 -2.47 25.00
C THR A 622 38.12 -1.69 25.20
N LYS A 623 38.20 -0.49 25.80
CA LYS A 623 37.05 0.37 26.13
C LYS A 623 36.53 1.16 24.94
N ASN A 624 37.42 1.63 24.07
CA ASN A 624 37.11 2.42 22.88
C ASN A 624 38.25 2.32 21.85
N TRP A 625 38.01 2.85 20.66
CA TRP A 625 38.99 2.84 19.57
C TRP A 625 40.36 3.45 19.94
N THR A 626 40.36 4.50 20.76
CA THR A 626 41.61 5.14 21.20
C THR A 626 42.46 4.19 22.04
N GLN A 627 41.86 3.44 22.97
CA GLN A 627 42.56 2.44 23.76
C GLN A 627 43.04 1.26 22.91
N THR A 628 42.28 0.85 21.89
CA THR A 628 42.71 -0.17 20.93
C THR A 628 44.02 0.21 20.25
N LEU A 629 44.16 1.45 19.80
CA LEU A 629 45.40 1.96 19.20
C LEU A 629 46.55 2.01 20.22
N GLU A 630 46.29 2.42 21.47
CA GLU A 630 47.30 2.45 22.53
C GLU A 630 47.83 1.04 22.86
N PHE A 631 46.95 0.05 22.98
CA PHE A 631 47.33 -1.32 23.33
C PHE A 631 48.22 -1.95 22.26
N VAL A 632 47.91 -1.73 20.99
CA VAL A 632 48.70 -2.25 19.87
C VAL A 632 50.04 -1.54 19.76
N LYS A 633 50.09 -0.21 19.97
CA LYS A 633 51.34 0.55 20.05
C LYS A 633 52.25 0.05 21.18
N ASN A 634 51.64 -0.30 22.32
CA ASN A 634 52.29 -0.91 23.48
C ASN A 634 52.46 -2.44 23.37
N ARG A 635 52.27 -3.03 22.18
CA ARG A 635 52.51 -4.44 21.89
C ARG A 635 51.69 -5.44 22.73
N LYS A 636 50.55 -5.02 23.28
CA LYS A 636 49.63 -5.89 24.05
C LYS A 636 48.82 -6.83 23.15
N CYS A 637 48.66 -6.48 21.88
CA CYS A 637 47.98 -7.29 20.87
C CYS A 637 48.87 -7.44 19.64
N ASP A 638 48.78 -8.60 18.99
CA ASP A 638 49.58 -8.97 17.82
C ASP A 638 48.98 -8.39 16.52
N LEU A 639 47.65 -8.27 16.45
CA LEU A 639 46.97 -7.68 15.30
C LEU A 639 45.66 -6.97 15.63
N ILE A 640 45.23 -6.09 14.71
CA ILE A 640 43.87 -5.57 14.58
C ILE A 640 43.29 -6.14 13.28
N PRO A 641 42.12 -6.81 13.32
CA PRO A 641 41.58 -7.47 12.15
C PRO A 641 41.07 -6.45 11.13
N MET A 642 40.41 -5.38 11.56
CA MET A 642 39.82 -4.39 10.66
C MET A 642 40.26 -2.98 11.03
N LEU A 643 41.04 -2.34 10.16
CA LEU A 643 41.37 -0.93 10.32
C LEU A 643 41.70 -0.27 8.98
N PHE A 644 41.51 1.05 8.95
CA PHE A 644 42.02 1.85 7.84
C PHE A 644 43.53 2.06 7.96
N LYS A 645 44.21 1.96 6.82
CA LYS A 645 45.63 2.30 6.69
C LYS A 645 45.86 3.81 6.86
N ASN A 646 46.86 4.19 7.64
CA ASN A 646 47.29 5.58 7.87
C ASN A 646 48.81 5.60 8.03
N LYS A 647 49.48 6.66 7.54
CA LYS A 647 50.94 6.86 7.64
C LYS A 647 51.48 6.78 9.06
N GLU A 648 50.82 7.42 10.03
CA GLU A 648 51.25 7.39 11.45
C GLU A 648 51.25 5.95 11.99
N ARG A 649 50.29 5.13 11.53
CA ARG A 649 50.16 3.75 11.97
C ARG A 649 51.22 2.84 11.38
N GLU A 650 51.81 3.19 10.23
CA GLU A 650 52.90 2.41 9.60
C GLU A 650 54.17 2.41 10.47
N GLU A 651 54.31 3.34 11.42
CA GLU A 651 55.44 3.39 12.36
C GLU A 651 55.44 2.20 13.35
N TYR A 652 54.29 1.57 13.60
CA TYR A 652 54.16 0.47 14.56
C TYR A 652 53.36 -0.74 14.03
N LEU A 653 52.74 -0.64 12.84
CA LEU A 653 51.99 -1.71 12.20
C LEU A 653 52.44 -1.97 10.75
N ASN A 654 52.52 -3.25 10.38
CA ASN A 654 52.50 -3.70 9.01
C ASN A 654 51.05 -3.96 8.57
N PHE A 655 50.69 -3.55 7.36
CA PHE A 655 49.34 -3.70 6.81
C PHE A 655 49.30 -4.83 5.79
N SER A 656 48.28 -5.67 5.85
CA SER A 656 48.02 -6.69 4.84
C SER A 656 47.59 -6.08 3.49
N LYS A 657 47.22 -6.93 2.53
CA LYS A 657 46.35 -6.59 1.40
C LYS A 657 45.00 -6.13 1.93
N ASN A 658 44.33 -5.25 1.20
CA ASN A 658 42.94 -4.96 1.53
C ASN A 658 42.06 -6.15 1.18
N TYR A 659 41.01 -6.36 1.95
CA TYR A 659 40.06 -7.45 1.74
C TYR A 659 38.60 -7.00 1.89
N LEU A 660 38.39 -5.75 2.29
CA LEU A 660 37.07 -5.10 2.28
C LEU A 660 37.25 -3.66 1.84
N THR A 661 36.34 -3.17 1.02
CA THR A 661 36.39 -1.81 0.50
C THR A 661 34.99 -1.23 0.45
N PHE A 662 34.82 -0.05 1.05
CA PHE A 662 33.52 0.61 1.16
C PHE A 662 33.61 2.09 0.83
N PRO A 663 32.57 2.67 0.20
CA PRO A 663 32.48 4.11 0.08
C PRO A 663 32.16 4.73 1.45
N LEU A 664 32.67 5.94 1.65
CA LEU A 664 32.11 6.81 2.67
C LEU A 664 30.84 7.46 2.14
N VAL A 665 29.96 7.82 3.05
CA VAL A 665 28.75 8.57 2.77
C VAL A 665 28.58 9.69 3.77
N LEU A 666 27.91 10.75 3.33
CA LEU A 666 27.38 11.80 4.19
C LEU A 666 25.93 11.48 4.49
N VAL A 667 25.61 11.42 5.78
CA VAL A 667 24.25 11.25 6.28
C VAL A 667 23.73 12.59 6.74
N THR A 668 22.53 12.96 6.29
CA THR A 668 21.83 14.16 6.75
C THR A 668 20.40 13.78 7.15
N ARG A 669 19.61 14.77 7.59
CA ARG A 669 18.18 14.57 7.78
C ARG A 669 17.46 14.39 6.44
N LEU A 670 16.27 13.80 6.48
CA LEU A 670 15.47 13.50 5.29
C LEU A 670 15.09 14.74 4.47
N GLU A 671 14.84 15.85 5.13
CA GLU A 671 14.45 17.11 4.49
C GLU A 671 15.60 17.82 3.78
N GLU A 672 16.86 17.45 4.02
CA GLU A 672 18.02 18.10 3.41
C GLU A 672 18.17 17.75 1.92
N THR A 673 18.81 18.61 1.15
CA THR A 673 19.03 18.42 -0.29
C THR A 673 19.81 17.14 -0.59
N PHE A 674 19.29 16.28 -1.49
CA PHE A 674 20.13 15.21 -2.05
C PHE A 674 21.11 15.81 -3.06
N THR A 675 22.40 15.62 -2.84
CA THR A 675 23.44 16.07 -3.76
C THR A 675 24.42 14.93 -4.03
N ASN A 676 24.69 14.64 -5.30
CA ASN A 676 25.70 13.65 -5.67
C ASN A 676 27.15 14.14 -5.40
N ASP A 677 27.31 15.35 -4.84
CA ASP A 677 28.56 15.89 -4.36
C ASP A 677 28.41 16.46 -2.93
N VAL A 678 29.53 16.83 -2.31
CA VAL A 678 29.56 17.32 -0.92
C VAL A 678 29.36 18.85 -0.81
N SER A 679 29.03 19.53 -1.91
CA SER A 679 28.93 20.99 -1.91
C SER A 679 27.86 21.51 -0.95
N SER A 680 26.78 20.74 -0.75
CA SER A 680 25.71 21.03 0.21
C SER A 680 26.20 21.11 1.66
N ALA A 681 27.34 20.49 1.99
CA ALA A 681 27.98 20.54 3.31
C ALA A 681 28.97 21.70 3.49
N PHE A 682 29.22 22.54 2.47
CA PHE A 682 30.13 23.67 2.61
C PHE A 682 29.59 24.73 3.58
N GLY A 683 30.44 25.19 4.49
CA GLY A 683 30.07 26.10 5.57
C GLY A 683 29.18 25.48 6.65
N LYS A 684 28.95 24.16 6.62
CA LYS A 684 28.10 23.45 7.58
C LYS A 684 28.93 22.59 8.53
N LYS A 685 28.40 22.37 9.74
CA LYS A 685 28.97 21.49 10.76
C LYS A 685 28.76 20.02 10.42
N VAL A 686 29.82 19.29 10.09
CA VAL A 686 29.77 17.88 9.73
C VAL A 686 30.57 17.03 10.72
N GLY A 687 29.92 16.03 11.29
CA GLY A 687 30.51 15.11 12.26
C GLY A 687 31.48 14.11 11.61
N TYR A 688 32.59 13.82 12.29
CA TYR A 688 33.49 12.72 11.96
C TYR A 688 33.98 12.01 13.24
N VAL A 689 34.20 10.70 13.17
CA VAL A 689 34.70 9.94 14.32
C VAL A 689 36.17 10.26 14.57
N LYS A 690 36.50 10.65 15.81
CA LYS A 690 37.88 11.01 16.19
C LYS A 690 38.85 9.85 15.92
N ASN A 691 40.07 10.17 15.50
CA ASN A 691 41.15 9.21 15.22
C ASN A 691 40.87 8.19 14.10
N TYR A 692 39.83 8.37 13.29
CA TYR A 692 39.62 7.58 12.08
C TYR A 692 40.47 8.13 10.92
N ALA A 693 40.99 7.23 10.08
CA ALA A 693 42.02 7.59 9.08
C ALA A 693 41.54 8.57 8.00
N TYR A 694 40.22 8.65 7.75
CA TYR A 694 39.67 9.58 6.77
C TYR A 694 39.59 11.02 7.25
N THR A 695 39.75 11.29 8.55
CA THR A 695 39.72 12.65 9.13
C THR A 695 40.66 13.61 8.39
N GLU A 696 41.94 13.25 8.28
CA GLU A 696 42.96 14.10 7.67
C GLU A 696 42.71 14.28 6.16
N PHE A 697 42.15 13.27 5.51
CA PHE A 697 41.73 13.37 4.12
C PHE A 697 40.61 14.39 3.95
N PHE A 698 39.60 14.38 4.82
CA PHE A 698 38.47 15.33 4.73
C PHE A 698 38.90 16.76 5.04
N LYS A 699 39.73 16.96 6.09
CA LYS A 699 40.30 18.28 6.41
C LYS A 699 41.06 18.87 5.23
N LYS A 700 41.85 18.04 4.52
CA LYS A 700 42.65 18.49 3.37
C LYS A 700 41.84 18.67 2.10
N LYS A 701 40.93 17.75 1.78
CA LYS A 701 40.18 17.74 0.52
C LYS A 701 38.98 18.69 0.54
N TYR A 702 38.36 18.88 1.69
CA TYR A 702 37.15 19.69 1.85
C TYR A 702 37.32 20.71 2.99
N PRO A 703 38.28 21.65 2.88
CA PRO A 703 38.58 22.62 3.94
C PRO A 703 37.43 23.59 4.21
N LYS A 704 36.46 23.69 3.28
CA LYS A 704 35.25 24.50 3.42
C LYS A 704 34.18 23.87 4.32
N ILE A 705 34.32 22.61 4.72
CA ILE A 705 33.38 21.93 5.63
C ILE A 705 33.88 22.12 7.06
N GLU A 706 33.00 22.55 7.96
CA GLU A 706 33.34 22.67 9.38
C GLU A 706 33.27 21.30 10.04
N LEU A 707 34.40 20.61 10.17
CA LEU A 707 34.46 19.26 10.70
C LEU A 707 34.45 19.25 12.24
N VAL A 708 33.47 18.56 12.82
CA VAL A 708 33.29 18.43 14.27
C VAL A 708 33.58 16.99 14.70
N ALA A 709 34.46 16.80 15.69
CA ALA A 709 34.77 15.48 16.20
C ALA A 709 33.58 14.90 17.00
N VAL A 710 33.29 13.62 16.79
CA VAL A 710 32.31 12.83 17.55
C VAL A 710 32.96 11.58 18.12
N GLU A 711 32.41 11.06 19.21
CA GLU A 711 32.98 9.91 19.93
C GLU A 711 32.74 8.59 19.19
N SER A 712 31.63 8.49 18.46
CA SER A 712 31.27 7.33 17.65
C SER A 712 30.36 7.73 16.48
N VAL A 713 30.13 6.81 15.54
CA VAL A 713 29.15 7.04 14.46
C VAL A 713 27.75 7.26 15.02
N VAL A 714 27.39 6.56 16.11
CA VAL A 714 26.09 6.69 16.78
C VAL A 714 25.93 8.08 17.40
N ASP A 715 26.94 8.59 18.09
CA ASP A 715 26.94 9.96 18.63
C ASP A 715 26.76 11.00 17.51
N GLY A 716 27.43 10.80 16.38
CA GLY A 716 27.28 11.66 15.20
C GLY A 716 25.87 11.63 14.61
N LEU A 717 25.28 10.45 14.41
CA LEU A 717 23.91 10.30 13.89
C LEU A 717 22.87 10.96 14.81
N GLU A 718 23.00 10.76 16.12
CA GLU A 718 22.12 11.37 17.12
C GLU A 718 22.19 12.91 17.10
N LYS A 719 23.40 13.46 16.91
CA LYS A 719 23.60 14.91 16.75
C LYS A 719 23.00 15.45 15.45
N VAL A 720 23.02 14.69 14.35
CA VAL A 720 22.37 15.08 13.08
C VAL A 720 20.85 15.09 13.22
N LYS A 721 20.28 14.05 13.83
CA LYS A 721 18.84 13.95 14.13
C LYS A 721 18.36 15.16 14.92
N ASN A 722 19.10 15.53 15.98
CA ASN A 722 18.73 16.62 16.88
C ASN A 722 19.16 18.02 16.36
N ASN A 723 19.45 18.15 15.06
CA ASN A 723 19.86 19.39 14.40
C ASN A 723 21.08 20.11 15.02
N LYS A 724 21.96 19.36 15.71
CA LYS A 724 23.24 19.87 16.24
C LYS A 724 24.36 19.81 15.20
N LEU A 725 24.22 18.92 14.22
CA LEU A 725 25.10 18.78 13.05
C LEU A 725 24.24 18.77 11.79
N TYR A 726 24.81 19.27 10.68
CA TYR A 726 24.19 19.17 9.35
C TYR A 726 24.23 17.73 8.83
N GLY A 727 25.38 17.07 9.01
CA GLY A 727 25.53 15.68 8.65
C GLY A 727 26.67 14.98 9.39
N VAL A 728 26.79 13.67 9.21
CA VAL A 728 27.89 12.86 9.73
C VAL A 728 28.48 11.99 8.62
N ILE A 729 29.79 11.86 8.61
CA ILE A 729 30.53 11.02 7.67
C ILE A 729 30.73 9.64 8.27
N GLY A 730 30.36 8.60 7.52
CA GLY A 730 30.58 7.22 7.90
C GLY A 730 30.68 6.30 6.70
N ILE A 731 31.13 5.06 6.90
CA ILE A 731 31.11 4.05 5.85
C ILE A 731 29.70 3.53 5.63
N LEU A 732 29.33 3.33 4.36
CA LEU A 732 27.96 2.98 3.97
C LEU A 732 27.37 1.78 4.74
N PRO A 733 28.09 0.68 5.02
CA PRO A 733 27.49 -0.45 5.77
C PRO A 733 27.13 -0.10 7.22
N THR A 734 27.97 0.65 7.93
CA THR A 734 27.69 1.12 9.30
C THR A 734 26.52 2.09 9.31
N ILE A 735 26.51 3.02 8.36
CA ILE A 735 25.42 3.98 8.20
C ILE A 735 24.11 3.27 7.89
N GLY A 736 24.11 2.36 6.90
CA GLY A 736 22.94 1.58 6.52
C GLY A 736 22.38 0.76 7.68
N TYR A 737 23.27 0.15 8.49
CA TYR A 737 22.88 -0.59 9.70
C TYR A 737 22.13 0.29 10.71
N TYR A 738 22.71 1.44 11.08
CA TYR A 738 22.10 2.32 12.09
C TYR A 738 20.88 3.08 11.56
N ILE A 739 20.88 3.56 10.31
CA ILE A 739 19.71 4.24 9.74
C ILE A 739 18.51 3.29 9.72
N GLN A 740 18.69 2.04 9.27
CA GLN A 740 17.59 1.07 9.24
C GLN A 740 17.08 0.72 10.63
N LYS A 741 17.99 0.59 11.60
CA LYS A 741 17.65 0.14 12.94
C LYS A 741 17.02 1.24 13.80
N ASP A 742 17.63 2.43 13.82
CA ASP A 742 17.38 3.44 14.85
C ASP A 742 16.91 4.80 14.29
N TYR A 743 17.09 5.09 12.99
CA TYR A 743 16.86 6.44 12.42
C TYR A 743 16.04 6.47 11.10
N PHE A 744 15.24 5.43 10.87
CA PHE A 744 14.64 5.10 9.56
C PHE A 744 13.78 6.22 8.94
N THR A 745 13.05 6.99 9.74
CA THR A 745 12.16 8.08 9.31
C THR A 745 12.75 9.47 9.50
N GLN A 746 14.05 9.56 9.76
CA GLN A 746 14.69 10.80 10.20
C GLN A 746 15.92 11.14 9.37
N LEU A 747 16.71 10.13 8.99
CA LEU A 747 18.00 10.32 8.33
C LEU A 747 18.06 9.60 6.98
N LYS A 748 18.84 10.15 6.05
CA LYS A 748 19.12 9.55 4.74
C LYS A 748 20.58 9.66 4.35
N VAL A 749 20.99 8.81 3.43
CA VAL A 749 22.27 8.93 2.73
C VAL A 749 22.11 10.00 1.64
N SER A 750 22.76 11.16 1.83
CA SER A 750 22.61 12.30 0.92
C SER A 750 23.70 12.38 -0.13
N THR A 751 24.92 11.94 0.20
CA THR A 751 26.04 11.94 -0.72
C THR A 751 26.87 10.68 -0.54
N LYS A 752 27.34 10.11 -1.64
CA LYS A 752 28.37 9.07 -1.66
C LYS A 752 29.69 9.69 -2.10
N PHE A 753 30.75 9.47 -1.32
CA PHE A 753 32.08 9.93 -1.69
C PHE A 753 32.76 8.95 -2.66
N ASP A 754 33.38 9.48 -3.71
CA ASP A 754 34.02 8.68 -4.77
C ASP A 754 35.20 7.84 -4.28
N LYS A 755 35.90 8.33 -3.25
CA LYS A 755 37.03 7.61 -2.68
C LYS A 755 36.50 6.43 -1.89
N GLU A 756 36.81 5.24 -2.38
CA GLU A 756 36.62 4.02 -1.61
C GLU A 756 37.69 3.89 -0.53
N TRP A 757 37.27 3.36 0.62
CA TRP A 757 38.09 3.16 1.79
C TRP A 757 38.22 1.69 2.07
N SER A 758 39.47 1.23 2.01
CA SER A 758 39.82 -0.16 2.20
C SER A 758 40.16 -0.45 3.65
N LEU A 759 39.69 -1.59 4.13
CA LEU A 759 40.05 -2.17 5.42
C LEU A 759 41.16 -3.20 5.23
N TYR A 760 42.05 -3.21 6.21
CA TYR A 760 43.26 -4.01 6.25
C TYR A 760 43.34 -4.72 7.60
N ILE A 761 44.11 -5.80 7.63
CA ILE A 761 44.63 -6.37 8.88
C ILE A 761 45.92 -5.63 9.20
N GLY A 762 46.02 -5.11 10.42
CA GLY A 762 47.20 -4.43 10.93
C GLY A 762 47.90 -5.35 11.91
N THR A 763 49.05 -5.89 11.55
CA THR A 763 49.88 -6.72 12.44
C THR A 763 51.03 -5.89 12.97
N ARG A 764 51.55 -6.18 14.15
CA ARG A 764 52.74 -5.49 14.67
C ARG A 764 53.89 -5.49 13.66
N ASN A 765 54.59 -4.36 13.53
CA ASN A 765 55.65 -4.23 12.52
C ASN A 765 56.91 -5.08 12.80
N ASP A 766 57.12 -5.51 14.06
CA ASP A 766 58.16 -6.45 14.46
C ASP A 766 57.79 -7.93 14.22
N GLU A 767 56.57 -8.20 13.74
CA GLU A 767 56.09 -9.54 13.34
C GLU A 767 55.80 -9.60 11.83
N ALA A 768 56.81 -9.32 11.00
CA ALA A 768 56.66 -9.35 9.54
C ALA A 768 56.20 -10.71 8.98
N ILE A 769 56.58 -11.82 9.65
CA ILE A 769 56.13 -13.17 9.26
C ILE A 769 54.62 -13.32 9.46
N LEU A 770 54.06 -12.84 10.58
CA LEU A 770 52.61 -12.86 10.80
C LEU A 770 51.88 -12.06 9.71
N ASN A 771 52.41 -10.91 9.31
CA ASN A 771 51.84 -10.12 8.21
C ASN A 771 51.80 -10.91 6.89
N SER A 772 52.89 -11.60 6.55
CA SER A 772 52.97 -12.47 5.35
C SER A 772 51.88 -13.55 5.38
N ILE A 773 51.66 -14.16 6.53
CA ILE A 773 50.64 -15.21 6.71
C ILE A 773 49.23 -14.63 6.55
N MET A 774 48.95 -13.47 7.14
CA MET A 774 47.66 -12.81 6.99
C MET A 774 47.36 -12.44 5.53
N ASN A 775 48.36 -12.03 4.75
CA ASN A 775 48.21 -11.81 3.31
C ASN A 775 47.78 -13.07 2.56
N LYS A 776 48.38 -14.21 2.87
CA LYS A 776 48.03 -15.50 2.26
C LYS A 776 46.66 -15.99 2.68
N LEU A 777 46.27 -15.74 3.94
CA LEU A 777 44.91 -16.02 4.42
C LEU A 777 43.87 -15.19 3.67
N ILE A 778 44.13 -13.90 3.45
CA ILE A 778 43.27 -13.03 2.65
C ILE A 778 43.13 -13.55 1.22
N ASP A 779 44.21 -14.01 0.59
CA ASP A 779 44.18 -14.57 -0.76
C ASP A 779 43.30 -15.83 -0.87
N THR A 780 42.96 -16.48 0.26
CA THR A 780 42.02 -17.62 0.29
C THR A 780 40.57 -17.23 0.52
N ILE A 781 40.26 -15.95 0.74
CA ILE A 781 38.89 -15.51 0.94
C ILE A 781 38.24 -15.38 -0.43
N THR A 782 37.20 -16.17 -0.64
CA THR A 782 36.47 -16.22 -1.88
C THR A 782 35.50 -15.05 -2.00
N PRO A 783 35.14 -14.58 -3.20
CA PRO A 783 34.06 -13.61 -3.38
C PRO A 783 32.73 -14.06 -2.73
N GLU A 784 32.41 -15.35 -2.81
CA GLU A 784 31.23 -15.97 -2.20
C GLU A 784 31.32 -15.89 -0.67
N LYS A 785 32.49 -16.17 -0.10
CA LYS A 785 32.71 -16.14 1.34
C LYS A 785 32.67 -14.72 1.88
N HIS A 786 33.27 -13.77 1.16
CA HIS A 786 33.11 -12.34 1.42
C HIS A 786 31.63 -11.96 1.42
N SER A 787 30.87 -12.42 0.41
CA SER A 787 29.43 -12.14 0.30
C SER A 787 28.62 -12.77 1.45
N GLU A 788 28.93 -14.01 1.85
CA GLU A 788 28.29 -14.71 2.96
C GLU A 788 28.49 -13.97 4.29
N ILE A 789 29.74 -13.65 4.66
CA ILE A 789 30.06 -12.92 5.90
C ILE A 789 29.40 -11.54 5.87
N TYR A 790 29.47 -10.83 4.75
CA TYR A 790 28.82 -9.53 4.61
C TYR A 790 27.30 -9.61 4.82
N LYS A 791 26.62 -10.58 4.18
CA LYS A 791 25.18 -10.78 4.32
C LYS A 791 24.76 -11.06 5.75
N ASN A 792 25.53 -11.84 6.52
CA ASN A 792 25.20 -12.22 7.90
C ASN A 792 25.08 -11.03 8.87
N TRP A 793 25.80 -9.94 8.59
CA TRP A 793 25.98 -8.82 9.52
C TRP A 793 25.38 -7.50 9.03
N VAL A 794 25.36 -7.27 7.72
CA VAL A 794 24.68 -6.09 7.14
C VAL A 794 23.15 -6.28 7.11
N THR A 795 22.66 -7.52 7.26
CA THR A 795 21.27 -7.76 7.61
C THR A 795 21.05 -7.55 9.11
N VAL A 796 20.13 -6.67 9.49
CA VAL A 796 19.81 -6.42 10.90
C VAL A 796 19.22 -7.71 11.52
N LYS A 797 20.03 -8.42 12.30
CA LYS A 797 19.53 -9.45 13.23
C LYS A 797 19.24 -8.77 14.55
N TYR A 798 17.95 -8.60 14.86
CA TYR A 798 17.49 -8.24 16.19
C TYR A 798 17.87 -9.36 17.17
N HIS A 799 18.92 -9.14 17.97
CA HIS A 799 19.07 -9.83 19.24
C HIS A 799 18.48 -8.92 20.32
N GLU A 800 17.18 -9.05 20.56
CA GLU A 800 16.59 -8.55 21.78
C GLU A 800 17.18 -9.34 22.95
N THR A 801 17.96 -8.69 23.81
CA THR A 801 18.14 -9.17 25.17
C THR A 801 16.83 -8.92 25.90
N ILE A 802 15.95 -9.91 25.82
CA ILE A 802 14.69 -9.92 26.55
C ILE A 802 15.01 -10.00 28.04
N ASP A 803 14.69 -8.92 28.77
CA ASP A 803 14.62 -8.93 30.22
C ASP A 803 13.39 -9.76 30.62
N LEU A 804 13.59 -11.08 30.74
CA LEU A 804 12.55 -12.08 31.00
C LEU A 804 11.67 -11.72 32.21
N LYS A 805 12.21 -11.00 33.21
CA LYS A 805 11.42 -10.60 34.38
C LYS A 805 10.39 -9.53 34.05
N LYS A 806 10.74 -8.54 33.22
CA LYS A 806 9.79 -7.50 32.76
C LYS A 806 8.80 -8.07 31.75
N ILE A 807 9.25 -8.95 30.85
CA ILE A 807 8.35 -9.60 29.91
C ILE A 807 7.37 -10.49 30.64
N ILE A 808 7.77 -11.28 31.64
CA ILE A 808 6.82 -12.08 32.42
C ILE A 808 5.82 -11.16 33.15
N ALA A 809 6.25 -10.07 33.78
CA ALA A 809 5.34 -9.15 34.47
C ALA A 809 4.35 -8.47 33.51
N ILE A 810 4.84 -7.97 32.36
CA ILE A 810 4.03 -7.33 31.32
C ILE A 810 3.13 -8.37 30.64
N SER A 811 3.61 -9.58 30.41
CA SER A 811 2.84 -10.66 29.79
C SER A 811 1.78 -11.20 30.73
N SER A 812 2.02 -11.28 32.04
CA SER A 812 1.01 -11.63 33.04
C SER A 812 -0.05 -10.55 33.17
N PHE A 813 0.33 -9.27 33.11
CA PHE A 813 -0.61 -8.15 33.10
C PHE A 813 -1.42 -8.09 31.79
N LEU A 814 -0.78 -8.28 30.64
CA LEU A 814 -1.44 -8.41 29.35
C LEU A 814 -2.30 -9.66 29.28
N MET A 815 -1.90 -10.80 29.85
CA MET A 815 -2.74 -11.99 29.95
C MET A 815 -3.96 -11.73 30.80
N LEU A 816 -3.83 -10.98 31.91
CA LEU A 816 -4.96 -10.60 32.74
C LEU A 816 -5.92 -9.65 31.98
N ILE A 817 -5.39 -8.66 31.26
CA ILE A 817 -6.18 -7.76 30.42
C ILE A 817 -6.84 -8.51 29.27
N ILE A 818 -6.10 -9.36 28.56
CA ILE A 818 -6.61 -10.20 27.47
C ILE A 818 -7.64 -11.18 28.03
N PHE A 819 -7.44 -11.74 29.22
CA PHE A 819 -8.44 -12.59 29.88
C PHE A 819 -9.69 -11.80 30.23
N ILE A 820 -9.58 -10.58 30.75
CA ILE A 820 -10.71 -9.68 31.03
C ILE A 820 -11.42 -9.29 29.73
N ILE A 821 -10.68 -8.99 28.66
CA ILE A 821 -11.22 -8.64 27.34
C ILE A 821 -11.89 -9.86 26.69
N LEU A 822 -11.28 -11.04 26.74
CA LEU A 822 -11.85 -12.28 26.22
C LEU A 822 -13.07 -12.70 27.04
N TYR A 823 -13.04 -12.52 28.35
CA TYR A 823 -14.18 -12.74 29.24
C TYR A 823 -15.30 -11.75 28.91
N LYS A 824 -15.02 -10.45 28.81
CA LYS A 824 -16.01 -9.45 28.40
C LYS A 824 -16.51 -9.67 26.98
N ASN A 825 -15.66 -10.03 26.02
CA ASN A 825 -16.06 -10.30 24.64
C ASN A 825 -16.90 -11.58 24.53
N ARG A 826 -16.61 -12.62 25.32
CA ARG A 826 -17.50 -13.78 25.42
C ARG A 826 -18.85 -13.39 26.04
N THR A 827 -18.85 -12.55 27.06
CA THR A 827 -20.08 -12.04 27.69
C THR A 827 -20.87 -11.15 26.72
N ILE A 828 -20.23 -10.22 26.01
CA ILE A 828 -20.86 -9.33 25.03
C ILE A 828 -21.36 -10.12 23.83
N ASN A 829 -20.59 -11.07 23.29
CA ASN A 829 -21.07 -11.91 22.19
C ASN A 829 -22.17 -12.86 22.63
N SER A 830 -22.15 -13.33 23.88
CA SER A 830 -23.26 -14.09 24.46
C SER A 830 -24.50 -13.20 24.63
N ILE A 831 -24.34 -11.97 25.11
CA ILE A 831 -25.42 -10.99 25.24
C ILE A 831 -25.98 -10.60 23.88
N ASN A 832 -25.14 -10.34 22.88
CA ASN A 832 -25.58 -10.01 21.53
C ASN A 832 -26.28 -11.19 20.86
N ARG A 833 -25.78 -12.43 21.02
CA ARG A 833 -26.49 -13.62 20.54
C ARG A 833 -27.82 -13.82 21.27
N LYS A 834 -27.86 -13.61 22.59
CA LYS A 834 -29.10 -13.65 23.38
C LYS A 834 -30.05 -12.54 22.94
N MET A 835 -29.56 -11.33 22.68
CA MET A 835 -30.35 -10.17 22.24
C MET A 835 -30.91 -10.38 20.84
N SER A 836 -30.10 -10.81 19.87
CA SER A 836 -30.60 -11.19 18.54
C SER A 836 -31.57 -12.36 18.62
N LYS A 837 -31.36 -13.31 19.53
CA LYS A 837 -32.32 -14.40 19.79
C LYS A 837 -33.62 -13.86 20.38
N TYR A 838 -33.57 -12.94 21.34
CA TYR A 838 -34.76 -12.31 21.94
C TYR A 838 -35.52 -11.46 20.91
N LEU A 839 -34.82 -10.62 20.12
CA LEU A 839 -35.44 -9.83 19.05
C LEU A 839 -36.10 -10.72 18.00
N ASN A 840 -35.44 -11.80 17.59
CA ASN A 840 -36.02 -12.76 16.65
C ASN A 840 -37.19 -13.55 17.28
N MET A 841 -37.13 -13.85 18.58
CA MET A 841 -38.25 -14.47 19.31
C MET A 841 -39.45 -13.52 19.43
N ILE A 842 -39.23 -12.23 19.62
CA ILE A 842 -40.29 -11.22 19.64
C ILE A 842 -40.89 -11.07 18.23
N ASP A 843 -40.06 -10.89 17.21
CA ASP A 843 -40.51 -10.68 15.82
C ASP A 843 -41.29 -11.88 15.26
N ASN A 844 -40.89 -13.11 15.61
CA ASN A 844 -41.58 -14.34 15.16
C ASN A 844 -42.79 -14.75 16.00
N ASN A 845 -42.89 -14.35 17.28
CA ASN A 845 -43.93 -14.89 18.18
C ASN A 845 -44.86 -13.85 18.80
N VAL A 846 -44.55 -12.55 18.71
CA VAL A 846 -45.36 -11.48 19.31
C VAL A 846 -45.92 -10.59 18.21
N LEU A 847 -47.25 -10.45 18.19
CA LEU A 847 -47.97 -9.63 17.22
C LEU A 847 -47.75 -8.14 17.51
N THR A 848 -46.74 -7.54 16.88
CA THR A 848 -46.39 -6.12 17.05
C THR A 848 -46.44 -5.32 15.77
N THR A 849 -46.92 -4.07 15.88
CA THR A 849 -46.84 -3.04 14.85
C THR A 849 -46.46 -1.70 15.48
N SER A 850 -45.71 -0.87 14.75
CA SER A 850 -45.49 0.53 15.10
C SER A 850 -46.04 1.43 14.00
N THR A 851 -46.50 2.61 14.37
CA THR A 851 -47.06 3.60 13.45
C THR A 851 -46.46 4.99 13.67
N ASP A 852 -46.55 5.84 12.66
CA ASP A 852 -46.36 7.28 12.83
C ASP A 852 -47.55 7.92 13.59
N ILE A 853 -47.44 9.22 13.89
CA ILE A 853 -48.51 9.97 14.57
C ILE A 853 -49.84 10.03 13.80
N LYS A 854 -49.86 9.66 12.52
CA LYS A 854 -51.06 9.61 11.67
C LYS A 854 -51.66 8.21 11.59
N GLY A 855 -51.03 7.21 12.22
CA GLY A 855 -51.46 5.81 12.18
C GLY A 855 -51.00 5.04 10.95
N ASN A 856 -50.00 5.53 10.23
CA ASN A 856 -49.38 4.78 9.12
C ASN A 856 -48.34 3.83 9.68
N ILE A 857 -48.40 2.55 9.28
CA ILE A 857 -47.54 1.50 9.82
C ILE A 857 -46.10 1.71 9.37
N THR A 858 -45.17 1.83 10.32
CA THR A 858 -43.72 2.01 10.10
C THR A 858 -42.92 0.75 10.39
N TYR A 859 -43.46 -0.14 11.22
CA TYR A 859 -42.88 -1.44 11.55
C TYR A 859 -43.98 -2.49 11.74
N VAL A 860 -43.66 -3.73 11.37
CA VAL A 860 -44.52 -4.91 11.54
C VAL A 860 -43.65 -6.13 11.78
N SER A 861 -43.99 -6.88 12.82
CA SER A 861 -43.39 -8.17 13.16
C SER A 861 -43.80 -9.26 12.19
N LYS A 862 -42.97 -10.30 12.04
CA LYS A 862 -43.34 -11.47 11.23
C LYS A 862 -44.60 -12.18 11.74
N ALA A 863 -44.76 -12.33 13.06
CA ALA A 863 -45.96 -12.94 13.65
C ALA A 863 -47.25 -12.24 13.18
N PHE A 864 -47.21 -10.91 13.07
CA PHE A 864 -48.35 -10.12 12.58
C PHE A 864 -48.60 -10.32 11.08
N LEU A 865 -47.55 -10.48 10.27
CA LEU A 865 -47.70 -10.81 8.85
C LEU A 865 -48.35 -12.18 8.67
N ASP A 866 -47.94 -13.16 9.46
CA ASP A 866 -48.43 -14.53 9.37
C ASP A 866 -49.94 -14.62 9.71
N ILE A 867 -50.40 -13.96 10.78
CA ILE A 867 -51.83 -13.98 11.16
C ILE A 867 -52.72 -13.12 10.26
N SER A 868 -52.23 -11.95 9.82
CA SER A 868 -53.00 -11.02 8.98
C SER A 868 -53.04 -11.44 7.50
N GLN A 869 -52.06 -12.26 7.09
CA GLN A 869 -51.82 -12.73 5.72
C GLN A 869 -51.48 -11.61 4.72
N TYR A 870 -51.15 -10.42 5.20
CA TYR A 870 -50.61 -9.35 4.36
C TYR A 870 -49.10 -9.47 4.25
N LYS A 871 -48.54 -9.07 3.10
CA LYS A 871 -47.10 -8.92 2.96
C LYS A 871 -46.63 -7.62 3.60
N LYS A 872 -45.36 -7.60 4.02
CA LYS A 872 -44.76 -6.43 4.67
C LYS A 872 -44.90 -5.16 3.83
N GLU A 873 -44.67 -5.28 2.52
CA GLU A 873 -44.72 -4.16 1.57
C GLU A 873 -46.14 -3.60 1.39
N GLU A 874 -47.16 -4.39 1.72
CA GLU A 874 -48.58 -4.00 1.61
C GLU A 874 -49.05 -3.27 2.86
N LEU A 875 -48.41 -3.48 4.01
CA LEU A 875 -48.75 -2.83 5.28
C LEU A 875 -47.91 -1.58 5.55
N ILE A 876 -46.60 -1.62 5.26
CA ILE A 876 -45.71 -0.49 5.53
C ILE A 876 -46.15 0.75 4.74
N GLY A 877 -46.30 1.87 5.44
CA GLY A 877 -46.78 3.14 4.90
C GLY A 877 -48.30 3.23 4.70
N LYS A 878 -49.07 2.16 4.95
CA LYS A 878 -50.53 2.19 4.93
C LYS A 878 -51.09 2.49 6.31
N ASN A 879 -52.28 3.10 6.33
CA ASN A 879 -52.98 3.37 7.57
C ASN A 879 -53.54 2.08 8.18
N HIS A 880 -53.46 1.94 9.50
CA HIS A 880 -53.88 0.73 10.22
C HIS A 880 -55.37 0.36 10.04
N ASN A 881 -56.19 1.27 9.51
CA ASN A 881 -57.57 0.99 9.10
C ASN A 881 -57.70 -0.10 8.02
N ILE A 882 -56.63 -0.41 7.27
CA ILE A 882 -56.66 -1.44 6.19
C ILE A 882 -57.10 -2.83 6.68
N ILE A 883 -56.86 -3.16 7.95
CA ILE A 883 -57.21 -4.46 8.54
C ILE A 883 -58.41 -4.39 9.50
N ARG A 884 -59.10 -3.25 9.58
CA ARG A 884 -60.26 -3.11 10.47
C ARG A 884 -61.42 -3.96 9.96
N HIS A 885 -62.05 -4.75 10.84
CA HIS A 885 -63.27 -5.47 10.49
C HIS A 885 -64.51 -4.55 10.51
N ASN A 886 -65.47 -4.78 9.61
CA ASN A 886 -66.66 -3.94 9.45
C ASN A 886 -67.62 -4.01 10.66
N ASP A 887 -67.75 -5.19 11.27
CA ASP A 887 -68.61 -5.43 12.45
C ASP A 887 -68.16 -4.72 13.73
N MET A 888 -67.00 -4.06 13.75
CA MET A 888 -66.51 -3.41 14.95
C MET A 888 -67.16 -2.05 15.18
N ASP A 889 -67.67 -1.85 16.40
CA ASP A 889 -68.26 -0.59 16.84
C ASP A 889 -67.30 0.60 16.63
N LYS A 890 -67.87 1.70 16.13
CA LYS A 890 -67.13 2.95 15.88
C LYS A 890 -66.70 3.65 17.17
N GLU A 891 -67.43 3.48 18.27
CA GLU A 891 -67.08 4.12 19.54
C GLU A 891 -65.74 3.60 20.11
N ILE A 892 -65.41 2.32 19.91
CA ILE A 892 -64.15 1.71 20.36
C ILE A 892 -62.93 2.42 19.75
N PHE A 893 -62.97 2.75 18.45
CA PHE A 893 -61.85 3.42 17.79
C PHE A 893 -61.76 4.91 18.13
N LYS A 894 -62.89 5.54 18.46
CA LYS A 894 -62.93 6.93 18.93
C LYS A 894 -62.29 7.04 20.31
N ASP A 895 -62.61 6.11 21.21
CA ASP A 895 -61.95 5.97 22.51
C ASP A 895 -60.44 5.71 22.37
N LEU A 896 -60.05 4.77 21.50
CA LEU A 896 -58.66 4.47 21.17
C LEU A 896 -57.87 5.72 20.79
N TRP A 897 -58.33 6.43 19.76
CA TRP A 897 -57.60 7.60 19.25
C TRP A 897 -57.55 8.76 20.25
N THR A 898 -58.59 8.94 21.06
CA THR A 898 -58.63 9.96 22.11
C THR A 898 -57.61 9.63 23.21
N THR A 899 -57.54 8.37 23.60
CA THR A 899 -56.63 7.88 24.66
C THR A 899 -55.17 8.01 24.25
N ILE A 900 -54.78 7.44 23.10
CA ILE A 900 -53.36 7.42 22.70
C ILE A 900 -52.82 8.82 22.37
N LYS A 901 -53.65 9.71 21.81
CA LYS A 901 -53.25 11.10 21.54
C LYS A 901 -53.12 11.95 22.80
N SER A 902 -53.74 11.53 23.91
CA SER A 902 -53.56 12.18 25.22
C SER A 902 -52.26 11.76 25.93
N GLY A 903 -51.45 10.90 25.30
CA GLY A 903 -50.22 10.35 25.88
C GLY A 903 -50.44 9.17 26.83
N LYS A 904 -51.65 8.61 26.88
CA LYS A 904 -52.01 7.44 27.69
C LYS A 904 -52.00 6.17 26.85
N GLU A 905 -51.81 5.03 27.52
CA GLU A 905 -51.94 3.71 26.88
C GLU A 905 -53.41 3.35 26.69
N TRP A 906 -53.71 2.67 25.59
CA TRP A 906 -55.05 2.16 25.31
C TRP A 906 -55.05 0.63 25.25
N ASN A 907 -56.07 0.01 25.82
CA ASN A 907 -56.23 -1.46 25.82
C ASN A 907 -57.66 -1.83 25.42
N GLY A 908 -57.82 -2.82 24.53
CA GLY A 908 -59.13 -3.35 24.15
C GLY A 908 -59.09 -4.49 23.15
N GLU A 909 -60.21 -5.21 23.05
CA GLU A 909 -60.40 -6.30 22.10
C GLU A 909 -60.82 -5.76 20.72
N ILE A 910 -60.10 -6.15 19.67
CA ILE A 910 -60.33 -5.70 18.30
C ILE A 910 -60.48 -6.92 17.38
N LYS A 911 -61.57 -6.97 16.61
CA LYS A 911 -61.74 -7.88 15.46
C LYS A 911 -61.08 -7.26 14.25
N ASN A 912 -60.14 -8.00 13.65
CA ASN A 912 -59.38 -7.60 12.47
C ASN A 912 -59.73 -8.49 11.28
N LYS A 913 -59.59 -7.95 10.08
CA LYS A 913 -59.81 -8.63 8.80
C LYS A 913 -58.48 -9.14 8.24
N LYS A 914 -58.46 -10.40 7.82
CA LYS A 914 -57.37 -11.03 7.07
C LYS A 914 -57.46 -10.70 5.59
N LYS A 915 -56.35 -10.83 4.88
CA LYS A 915 -56.30 -10.57 3.43
C LYS A 915 -57.23 -11.47 2.60
N ASP A 916 -57.37 -12.73 2.99
CA ASP A 916 -58.25 -13.72 2.34
C ASP A 916 -59.76 -13.47 2.55
N GLY A 917 -60.13 -12.50 3.39
CA GLY A 917 -61.51 -12.20 3.75
C GLY A 917 -61.96 -12.80 5.08
N GLY A 918 -61.15 -13.65 5.73
CA GLY A 918 -61.38 -14.14 7.08
C GLY A 918 -61.15 -13.07 8.16
N TYR A 919 -61.22 -13.46 9.43
CA TYR A 919 -61.01 -12.56 10.56
C TYR A 919 -60.17 -13.20 11.67
N PHE A 920 -59.67 -12.37 12.57
CA PHE A 920 -59.02 -12.77 13.82
C PHE A 920 -59.29 -11.73 14.91
N TRP A 921 -59.36 -12.18 16.16
CA TRP A 921 -59.56 -11.31 17.31
C TRP A 921 -58.24 -11.08 18.04
N THR A 922 -57.99 -9.84 18.44
CA THR A 922 -56.81 -9.50 19.22
C THR A 922 -57.16 -8.68 20.44
N ASN A 923 -56.62 -9.06 21.59
CA ASN A 923 -56.52 -8.15 22.73
C ASN A 923 -55.31 -7.23 22.48
N THR A 924 -55.54 -5.92 22.39
CA THR A 924 -54.56 -4.96 21.84
C THR A 924 -54.19 -3.90 22.86
N LEU A 925 -52.90 -3.81 23.20
CA LEU A 925 -52.32 -2.71 23.96
C LEU A 925 -51.58 -1.77 23.00
N ILE A 926 -51.88 -0.46 23.05
CA ILE A 926 -51.23 0.57 22.25
C ILE A 926 -50.60 1.62 23.17
N THR A 927 -49.28 1.81 23.03
CA THR A 927 -48.49 2.73 23.83
C THR A 927 -47.90 3.85 22.95
N PRO A 928 -48.02 5.13 23.34
CA PRO A 928 -47.34 6.23 22.67
C PRO A 928 -45.83 6.26 22.97
N GLU A 929 -45.03 6.53 21.94
CA GLU A 929 -43.59 6.71 22.07
C GLU A 929 -43.22 8.20 22.11
N PHE A 930 -42.35 8.57 23.04
CA PHE A 930 -41.96 9.96 23.27
C PHE A 930 -40.52 10.23 22.83
N ASN A 931 -40.30 11.36 22.17
CA ASN A 931 -38.99 11.94 21.95
C ASN A 931 -38.99 13.38 22.45
N LYS A 932 -38.13 13.69 23.43
CA LYS A 932 -38.06 15.02 24.07
C LYS A 932 -39.41 15.55 24.58
N GLY A 933 -40.30 14.66 25.01
CA GLY A 933 -41.62 14.99 25.55
C GLY A 933 -42.75 15.07 24.52
N GLU A 934 -42.46 14.94 23.22
CA GLU A 934 -43.48 14.90 22.16
C GLU A 934 -43.74 13.46 21.70
N ILE A 935 -45.00 13.13 21.41
CA ILE A 935 -45.37 11.82 20.86
C ILE A 935 -44.89 11.75 19.40
N VAL A 936 -44.06 10.76 19.08
CA VAL A 936 -43.47 10.57 17.73
C VAL A 936 -44.00 9.34 17.00
N ALA A 937 -44.52 8.35 17.73
CA ALA A 937 -45.01 7.10 17.19
C ALA A 937 -45.99 6.43 18.16
N PHE A 938 -46.70 5.40 17.69
CA PHE A 938 -47.47 4.49 18.55
C PHE A 938 -47.03 3.07 18.28
N THR A 939 -46.76 2.31 19.34
CA THR A 939 -46.43 0.87 19.23
C THR A 939 -47.52 0.05 19.87
N ALA A 940 -47.98 -0.97 19.14
CA ALA A 940 -49.05 -1.84 19.54
C ALA A 940 -48.54 -3.28 19.70
N ILE A 941 -48.92 -3.90 20.81
CA ILE A 941 -48.68 -5.31 21.12
C ILE A 941 -50.05 -6.00 21.22
N ARG A 942 -50.16 -7.18 20.58
CA ARG A 942 -51.42 -7.91 20.48
C ARG A 942 -51.25 -9.35 20.94
N GLU A 943 -52.30 -9.86 21.58
CA GLU A 943 -52.50 -11.27 21.86
C GLU A 943 -53.64 -11.78 20.99
N ASP A 944 -53.43 -12.90 20.27
CA ASP A 944 -54.50 -13.56 19.53
C ASP A 944 -55.46 -14.24 20.52
N ILE A 945 -56.72 -13.81 20.49
CA ILE A 945 -57.79 -14.34 21.34
C ILE A 945 -58.90 -14.98 20.49
N THR A 946 -58.62 -15.30 19.22
CA THR A 946 -59.61 -15.87 18.29
C THR A 946 -60.20 -17.17 18.85
N ASP A 947 -59.35 -18.10 19.30
CA ASP A 947 -59.80 -19.38 19.87
C ASP A 947 -60.61 -19.18 21.15
N LYS A 948 -60.22 -18.22 22.00
CA LYS A 948 -60.98 -17.87 23.20
C LYS A 948 -62.40 -17.41 22.84
N LYS A 949 -62.54 -16.58 21.80
CA LYS A 949 -63.86 -16.11 21.33
C LYS A 949 -64.69 -17.22 20.71
N ILE A 950 -64.07 -18.14 19.97
CA ILE A 950 -64.75 -19.33 19.41
C ILE A 950 -65.20 -20.27 20.54
N ILE A 951 -64.38 -20.47 21.57
CA ILE A 951 -64.73 -21.31 22.74
C ILE A 951 -65.83 -20.67 23.59
N GLU A 952 -65.84 -19.34 23.76
CA GLU A 952 -66.93 -18.61 24.41
C GLU A 952 -68.28 -18.87 23.71
N GLU A 953 -68.27 -18.97 22.37
CA GLU A 953 -69.45 -19.25 21.54
C GLU A 953 -69.88 -20.73 21.63
N ILE A 954 -68.94 -21.68 21.54
CA ILE A 954 -69.23 -23.14 21.65
C ILE A 954 -69.64 -23.55 23.07
N SER A 955 -69.14 -22.86 24.11
CA SER A 955 -69.47 -23.21 25.50
C SER A 955 -70.92 -22.93 25.88
N ILE A 956 -71.67 -22.14 25.09
CA ILE A 956 -73.05 -21.75 25.40
C ILE A 956 -74.09 -22.40 24.47
N THR A 957 -73.68 -23.04 23.39
CA THR A 957 -74.55 -23.74 22.43
C THR A 957 -74.46 -25.27 22.57
N ASP A 958 -75.50 -25.98 22.17
CA ASP A 958 -75.57 -27.44 22.11
C ASP A 958 -74.96 -27.93 20.79
N GLY A 959 -74.03 -28.89 20.89
CA GLY A 959 -73.21 -29.32 19.75
C GLY A 959 -73.96 -30.07 18.63
N LEU A 960 -75.19 -30.54 18.87
CA LEU A 960 -76.00 -31.21 17.86
C LEU A 960 -77.05 -30.27 17.25
N THR A 961 -77.72 -29.50 18.09
CA THR A 961 -78.92 -28.73 17.71
C THR A 961 -78.65 -27.25 17.46
N ASP A 962 -77.46 -26.75 17.80
CA ASP A 962 -77.02 -25.37 17.61
C ASP A 962 -77.88 -24.31 18.35
N ILE A 963 -78.82 -24.73 19.20
CA ILE A 963 -79.53 -23.87 20.16
C ILE A 963 -78.75 -23.80 21.47
N TYR A 964 -79.16 -22.95 22.42
CA TYR A 964 -78.42 -22.81 23.68
C TYR A 964 -78.43 -24.10 24.50
N ASN A 965 -77.33 -24.40 25.19
CA ASN A 965 -77.22 -25.59 26.02
C ASN A 965 -77.75 -25.35 27.45
N ARG A 966 -77.90 -26.44 28.20
CA ARG A 966 -78.33 -26.40 29.61
C ARG A 966 -77.48 -25.47 30.49
N ARG A 967 -76.17 -25.45 30.29
CA ARG A 967 -75.26 -24.60 31.07
C ARG A 967 -75.55 -23.11 30.85
N HIS A 968 -75.87 -22.72 29.61
CA HIS A 968 -76.27 -21.36 29.30
C HIS A 968 -77.63 -21.01 29.91
N PHE A 969 -78.59 -21.93 29.87
CA PHE A 969 -79.89 -21.78 30.54
C PHE A 969 -79.73 -21.47 32.04
N ASP A 970 -78.99 -22.31 32.77
CA ASP A 970 -78.81 -22.16 34.23
C ASP A 970 -78.13 -20.82 34.59
N LYS A 971 -77.22 -20.33 33.73
CA LYS A 971 -76.54 -19.04 33.91
C LYS A 971 -77.47 -17.84 33.63
N MET A 972 -78.29 -17.94 32.58
CA MET A 972 -79.05 -16.79 32.05
C MET A 972 -80.39 -16.58 32.78
N LEU A 973 -81.04 -17.66 33.21
CA LEU A 973 -82.39 -17.62 33.79
C LEU A 973 -82.56 -16.66 34.99
N PRO A 974 -81.62 -16.57 35.96
CA PRO A 974 -81.74 -15.62 37.07
C PRO A 974 -81.78 -14.15 36.60
N ASP A 975 -80.92 -13.80 35.65
CA ASP A 975 -80.84 -12.43 35.11
C ASP A 975 -82.07 -12.09 34.27
N TYR A 976 -82.59 -13.06 33.52
CA TYR A 976 -83.83 -12.92 32.76
C TYR A 976 -85.03 -12.58 33.66
N ILE A 977 -85.18 -13.31 34.77
CA ILE A 977 -86.26 -13.09 35.74
C ILE A 977 -86.12 -11.73 36.41
N ASN A 978 -84.90 -11.36 36.82
CA ASN A 978 -84.66 -10.04 37.42
C ASN A 978 -84.94 -8.89 36.45
N ASN A 979 -84.65 -9.06 35.17
CA ASN A 979 -84.98 -8.08 34.14
C ASN A 979 -86.51 -7.93 33.98
N ALA A 980 -87.24 -9.02 33.85
CA ALA A 980 -88.70 -9.00 33.73
C ALA A 980 -89.41 -8.46 34.99
N LYS A 981 -88.87 -8.73 36.20
CA LYS A 981 -89.37 -8.13 37.45
C LYS A 981 -89.30 -6.60 37.44
N ARG A 982 -88.23 -6.03 36.89
CA ARG A 982 -88.08 -4.57 36.78
C ARG A 982 -89.07 -3.95 35.81
N ASN A 983 -89.49 -4.70 34.79
CA ASN A 983 -90.37 -4.23 33.72
C ASN A 983 -91.85 -4.65 33.91
N ASN A 984 -92.17 -5.36 34.99
CA ASN A 984 -93.51 -5.89 35.30
C ASN A 984 -94.10 -6.75 34.16
N GLU A 985 -93.27 -7.64 33.61
CA GLU A 985 -93.60 -8.52 32.47
C GLU A 985 -94.04 -9.92 32.94
N ILE A 986 -94.85 -10.60 32.12
CA ILE A 986 -95.16 -12.03 32.32
C ILE A 986 -94.03 -12.85 31.71
N ILE A 987 -93.51 -13.78 32.50
CA ILE A 987 -92.54 -14.76 32.03
C ILE A 987 -93.28 -16.07 31.75
N THR A 988 -92.96 -16.66 30.60
CA THR A 988 -93.36 -18.02 30.30
C THR A 988 -92.14 -18.88 30.14
N PHE A 989 -92.03 -19.88 31.03
CA PHE A 989 -91.06 -20.96 30.91
C PHE A 989 -91.79 -22.23 30.47
N VAL A 990 -91.38 -22.78 29.33
CA VAL A 990 -91.92 -24.03 28.78
C VAL A 990 -90.83 -25.10 28.83
N MET A 991 -91.16 -26.25 29.42
CA MET A 991 -90.39 -27.49 29.25
C MET A 991 -91.13 -28.37 28.26
N MET A 992 -90.40 -28.89 27.29
CA MET A 992 -90.92 -29.66 26.17
C MET A 992 -90.12 -30.95 26.03
N ASP A 993 -90.81 -32.05 25.75
CA ASP A 993 -90.21 -33.36 25.54
C ASP A 993 -90.85 -34.05 24.32
N ILE A 994 -90.02 -34.70 23.51
CA ILE A 994 -90.48 -35.42 22.32
C ILE A 994 -91.18 -36.72 22.72
N ASP A 995 -92.46 -36.82 22.37
CA ASP A 995 -93.29 -37.96 22.77
C ASP A 995 -92.77 -39.25 22.14
N HIS A 996 -92.57 -40.27 22.99
CA HIS A 996 -92.07 -41.59 22.58
C HIS A 996 -90.72 -41.57 21.84
N PHE A 997 -89.82 -40.63 22.16
CA PHE A 997 -88.53 -40.50 21.47
C PHE A 997 -87.62 -41.73 21.60
N LYS A 998 -87.60 -42.40 22.77
CA LYS A 998 -86.86 -43.67 22.92
C LYS A 998 -87.38 -44.72 21.94
N GLN A 999 -88.70 -44.86 21.82
CA GLN A 999 -89.33 -45.77 20.86
C GLN A 999 -89.02 -45.36 19.42
N TYR A 1000 -88.91 -44.06 19.13
CA TYR A 1000 -88.46 -43.59 17.82
C TYR A 1000 -87.04 -44.07 17.52
N ASN A 1001 -86.10 -43.86 18.45
CA ASN A 1001 -84.72 -44.31 18.31
C ASN A 1001 -84.60 -45.83 18.15
N ASP A 1002 -85.37 -46.59 18.93
CA ASP A 1002 -85.35 -48.05 18.91
C ASP A 1002 -85.84 -48.62 17.54
N ASN A 1003 -86.71 -47.90 16.82
CA ASN A 1003 -87.27 -48.36 15.54
C ASN A 1003 -86.62 -47.73 14.30
N TYR A 1004 -86.15 -46.48 14.38
CA TYR A 1004 -85.61 -45.72 13.25
C TYR A 1004 -84.10 -45.46 13.33
N GLY A 1005 -83.48 -45.80 14.47
CA GLY A 1005 -82.06 -45.62 14.74
C GLY A 1005 -81.71 -44.23 15.30
N HIS A 1006 -80.65 -44.17 16.11
CA HIS A 1006 -80.19 -42.93 16.76
C HIS A 1006 -79.86 -41.79 15.79
N GLN A 1007 -79.36 -42.10 14.59
CA GLN A 1007 -79.07 -41.08 13.57
C GLN A 1007 -80.35 -40.34 13.12
N LYS A 1008 -81.46 -41.07 12.93
CA LYS A 1008 -82.75 -40.44 12.64
C LYS A 1008 -83.32 -39.71 13.85
N GLY A 1009 -83.04 -40.17 15.06
CA GLY A 1009 -83.34 -39.43 16.28
C GLY A 1009 -82.62 -38.09 16.35
N ASP A 1010 -81.33 -38.07 16.00
CA ASP A 1010 -80.53 -36.85 15.93
C ASP A 1010 -81.08 -35.87 14.88
N GLU A 1011 -81.49 -36.39 13.71
CA GLU A 1011 -82.18 -35.59 12.69
C GLU A 1011 -83.48 -34.97 13.24
N VAL A 1012 -84.28 -35.74 13.99
CA VAL A 1012 -85.50 -35.22 14.64
C VAL A 1012 -85.17 -34.10 15.62
N LEU A 1013 -84.13 -34.27 16.45
CA LEU A 1013 -83.70 -33.25 17.42
C LEU A 1013 -83.26 -31.95 16.72
N ILE A 1014 -82.56 -32.07 15.59
CA ILE A 1014 -82.13 -30.94 14.76
C ILE A 1014 -83.34 -30.23 14.14
N GLU A 1015 -84.29 -30.97 13.55
CA GLU A 1015 -85.48 -30.37 12.91
C GLU A 1015 -86.39 -29.70 13.94
N VAL A 1016 -86.59 -30.32 15.11
CA VAL A 1016 -87.31 -29.67 16.23
C VAL A 1016 -86.59 -28.37 16.63
N ALA A 1017 -85.27 -28.40 16.82
CA ALA A 1017 -84.51 -27.21 17.18
C ALA A 1017 -84.58 -26.09 16.13
N LYS A 1018 -84.58 -26.43 14.82
CA LYS A 1018 -84.77 -25.45 13.74
C LYS A 1018 -86.13 -24.77 13.83
N VAL A 1019 -87.21 -25.54 14.06
CA VAL A 1019 -88.55 -24.96 14.24
C VAL A 1019 -88.57 -24.06 15.47
N LEU A 1020 -87.97 -24.47 16.59
CA LEU A 1020 -87.88 -23.63 17.78
C LEU A 1020 -87.15 -22.31 17.48
N LYS A 1021 -85.99 -22.33 16.82
CA LYS A 1021 -85.28 -21.11 16.39
C LYS A 1021 -86.12 -20.23 15.47
N GLU A 1022 -86.94 -20.84 14.60
CA GLU A 1022 -87.77 -20.09 13.66
C GLU A 1022 -88.86 -19.27 14.37
N TYR A 1023 -89.44 -19.83 15.44
CA TYR A 1023 -90.47 -19.17 16.24
C TYR A 1023 -89.87 -18.23 17.30
N MET A 1024 -88.70 -18.55 17.85
CA MET A 1024 -88.02 -17.81 18.92
C MET A 1024 -87.05 -16.75 18.36
N LYS A 1025 -87.56 -15.81 17.55
CA LYS A 1025 -86.74 -14.81 16.83
C LYS A 1025 -86.62 -13.45 17.53
N ARG A 1026 -87.42 -13.17 18.56
CA ARG A 1026 -87.35 -11.86 19.23
C ARG A 1026 -86.08 -11.77 20.07
N ALA A 1027 -85.60 -10.55 20.30
CA ALA A 1027 -84.36 -10.31 21.02
C ALA A 1027 -84.33 -10.93 22.44
N ASP A 1028 -85.49 -11.13 23.06
CA ASP A 1028 -85.65 -11.71 24.40
C ASP A 1028 -86.27 -13.12 24.39
N ASP A 1029 -86.35 -13.78 23.23
CA ASP A 1029 -86.82 -15.16 23.10
C ASP A 1029 -85.62 -16.11 23.12
N TYR A 1030 -85.65 -17.11 24.00
CA TYR A 1030 -84.57 -18.08 24.13
C TYR A 1030 -85.08 -19.52 24.01
N CYS A 1031 -84.39 -20.32 23.20
CA CYS A 1031 -84.60 -21.76 23.11
C CYS A 1031 -83.35 -22.52 23.54
N PHE A 1032 -83.56 -23.58 24.31
CA PHE A 1032 -82.52 -24.37 24.94
C PHE A 1032 -82.74 -25.85 24.68
N ARG A 1033 -81.65 -26.61 24.57
CA ARG A 1033 -81.67 -28.06 24.79
C ARG A 1033 -81.26 -28.33 26.23
N LEU A 1034 -82.21 -28.82 27.02
CA LEU A 1034 -82.04 -29.05 28.47
C LEU A 1034 -81.51 -30.45 28.77
N GLY A 1035 -81.80 -31.42 27.90
CA GLY A 1035 -81.45 -32.84 28.06
C GLY A 1035 -81.45 -33.60 26.73
N GLY A 1036 -81.53 -34.94 26.78
CA GLY A 1036 -81.47 -35.81 25.60
C GLY A 1036 -82.50 -35.44 24.54
N GLU A 1037 -83.77 -35.51 24.90
CA GLU A 1037 -84.94 -35.17 24.09
C GLU A 1037 -85.74 -33.98 24.64
N GLU A 1038 -85.20 -33.32 25.65
CA GLU A 1038 -85.83 -32.25 26.41
C GLU A 1038 -85.36 -30.87 25.94
N PHE A 1039 -86.32 -29.99 25.69
CA PHE A 1039 -86.12 -28.61 25.26
C PHE A 1039 -86.76 -27.64 26.26
N GLY A 1040 -86.14 -26.46 26.38
CA GLY A 1040 -86.63 -25.36 27.20
C GLY A 1040 -86.89 -24.14 26.34
N LEU A 1041 -88.02 -23.46 26.55
CA LEU A 1041 -88.34 -22.19 25.91
C LEU A 1041 -88.59 -21.13 26.97
N LEU A 1042 -88.02 -19.95 26.76
CA LEU A 1042 -88.18 -18.81 27.64
C LEU A 1042 -88.51 -17.59 26.81
N TYR A 1043 -89.67 -16.98 27.09
CA TYR A 1043 -90.12 -15.76 26.42
C TYR A 1043 -90.97 -14.92 27.37
N LYS A 1044 -91.10 -13.64 27.03
CA LYS A 1044 -91.91 -12.67 27.75
C LYS A 1044 -93.18 -12.32 26.98
N SER A 1045 -94.22 -11.99 27.72
CA SER A 1045 -95.47 -11.46 27.19
C SER A 1045 -96.03 -10.40 28.13
N ASN A 1046 -96.93 -9.56 27.61
CA ASN A 1046 -97.72 -8.63 28.42
C ASN A 1046 -99.12 -9.18 28.71
N ASP A 1047 -99.43 -10.40 28.24
CA ASP A 1047 -100.73 -11.06 28.38
C ASP A 1047 -100.55 -12.57 28.51
N ILE A 1048 -101.11 -13.16 29.58
CA ILE A 1048 -101.05 -14.59 29.87
C ILE A 1048 -101.71 -15.38 28.74
N SER A 1049 -102.82 -14.89 28.18
CA SER A 1049 -103.57 -15.58 27.12
C SER A 1049 -102.74 -15.69 25.85
N LYS A 1050 -102.04 -14.61 25.47
CA LYS A 1050 -101.13 -14.60 24.31
C LYS A 1050 -99.91 -15.49 24.53
N SER A 1051 -99.41 -15.58 25.76
CA SER A 1051 -98.34 -16.51 26.11
C SER A 1051 -98.78 -17.96 25.93
N LYS A 1052 -99.98 -18.31 26.43
CA LYS A 1052 -100.55 -19.66 26.26
C LYS A 1052 -100.78 -19.99 24.78
N GLU A 1053 -101.27 -19.04 24.00
CA GLU A 1053 -101.46 -19.20 22.55
C GLU A 1053 -100.13 -19.46 21.82
N PHE A 1054 -99.05 -18.80 22.23
CA PHE A 1054 -97.73 -18.99 21.61
C PHE A 1054 -97.16 -20.39 21.87
N ALA A 1055 -97.30 -20.93 23.09
CA ALA A 1055 -96.94 -22.32 23.37
C ALA A 1055 -97.73 -23.31 22.49
N LEU A 1056 -99.04 -23.09 22.32
CA LEU A 1056 -99.89 -23.92 21.46
C LEU A 1056 -99.48 -23.84 19.98
N LYS A 1057 -99.03 -22.67 19.50
CA LYS A 1057 -98.51 -22.53 18.13
C LYS A 1057 -97.27 -23.39 17.90
N ILE A 1058 -96.35 -23.43 18.87
CA ILE A 1058 -95.14 -24.25 18.77
C ILE A 1058 -95.49 -25.74 18.79
N LEU A 1059 -96.42 -26.16 19.65
CA LEU A 1059 -96.93 -27.55 19.69
C LEU A 1059 -97.43 -27.98 18.31
N ASN A 1060 -98.33 -27.19 17.72
CA ASN A 1060 -98.88 -27.47 16.40
C ASN A 1060 -97.83 -27.41 15.29
N ALA A 1061 -96.85 -26.51 15.38
CA ALA A 1061 -95.79 -26.39 14.37
C ALA A 1061 -94.92 -27.65 14.30
N ILE A 1062 -94.64 -28.27 15.45
CA ILE A 1062 -93.85 -29.49 15.53
C ILE A 1062 -94.60 -30.68 14.92
N GLU A 1063 -95.88 -30.87 15.25
CA GLU A 1063 -96.69 -31.92 14.62
C GLU A 1063 -96.83 -31.71 13.10
N ASN A 1064 -96.93 -30.44 12.66
CA ASN A 1064 -97.03 -30.08 11.24
C ASN A 1064 -95.74 -30.30 10.42
N MET A 1065 -94.60 -30.61 11.05
CA MET A 1065 -93.42 -31.09 10.33
C MET A 1065 -93.67 -32.44 9.65
N LYS A 1066 -94.69 -33.19 10.11
CA LYS A 1066 -95.09 -34.50 9.56
C LYS A 1066 -93.94 -35.51 9.48
N ILE A 1067 -93.02 -35.47 10.45
CA ILE A 1067 -91.97 -36.49 10.57
C ILE A 1067 -92.61 -37.79 11.03
N GLU A 1068 -92.55 -38.83 10.21
CA GLU A 1068 -93.25 -40.10 10.43
C GLU A 1068 -92.79 -40.83 11.70
N HIS A 1069 -93.73 -41.21 12.57
CA HIS A 1069 -93.53 -42.09 13.75
C HIS A 1069 -94.67 -43.11 13.87
N LYS A 1070 -94.71 -44.08 12.95
CA LYS A 1070 -95.77 -45.11 12.83
C LYS A 1070 -95.95 -46.00 14.06
N TYR A 1071 -94.98 -46.00 14.98
CA TYR A 1071 -94.98 -46.83 16.17
C TYR A 1071 -95.51 -46.09 17.41
N SER A 1072 -95.74 -44.78 17.32
CA SER A 1072 -96.32 -43.99 18.40
C SER A 1072 -97.81 -44.30 18.56
N SER A 1073 -98.26 -44.43 19.81
CA SER A 1073 -99.69 -44.58 20.13
C SER A 1073 -100.45 -43.25 20.16
N VAL A 1074 -99.80 -42.13 19.85
CA VAL A 1074 -100.35 -40.77 20.00
C VAL A 1074 -100.72 -40.16 18.64
N SER A 1075 -99.84 -40.26 17.65
CA SER A 1075 -100.01 -39.73 16.29
C SER A 1075 -99.08 -40.50 15.35
N ASP A 1076 -99.42 -40.58 14.06
CA ASP A 1076 -98.53 -41.16 13.03
C ASP A 1076 -97.27 -40.31 12.78
N TYR A 1077 -97.16 -39.15 13.45
CA TYR A 1077 -96.05 -38.20 13.35
C TYR A 1077 -95.41 -37.91 14.72
N ILE A 1078 -94.19 -37.36 14.69
CA ILE A 1078 -93.52 -36.81 15.87
C ILE A 1078 -94.37 -35.71 16.49
N THR A 1079 -94.61 -35.85 17.78
CA THR A 1079 -95.36 -34.90 18.62
C THR A 1079 -94.54 -34.60 19.87
N VAL A 1080 -94.92 -33.55 20.59
CA VAL A 1080 -94.25 -33.15 21.83
C VAL A 1080 -95.26 -32.92 22.94
N SER A 1081 -94.87 -33.25 24.16
CA SER A 1081 -95.60 -32.84 25.36
C SER A 1081 -94.92 -31.62 25.95
N MET A 1082 -95.70 -30.67 26.45
CA MET A 1082 -95.19 -29.44 27.07
C MET A 1082 -95.81 -29.19 28.44
N GLY A 1083 -94.99 -28.75 29.39
CA GLY A 1083 -95.42 -28.05 30.60
C GLY A 1083 -95.07 -26.57 30.46
N ALA A 1084 -95.99 -25.66 30.73
CA ALA A 1084 -95.77 -24.23 30.59
C ALA A 1084 -96.21 -23.47 31.85
N SER A 1085 -95.25 -22.90 32.57
CA SER A 1085 -95.52 -21.99 33.69
C SER A 1085 -95.59 -20.56 33.17
N CYS A 1086 -96.80 -19.99 33.18
CA CYS A 1086 -97.06 -18.61 32.79
C CYS A 1086 -97.47 -17.81 34.02
N GLN A 1087 -96.62 -16.89 34.48
CA GLN A 1087 -96.93 -16.06 35.64
C GLN A 1087 -96.19 -14.73 35.60
N ASP A 1088 -96.70 -13.77 36.36
CA ASP A 1088 -96.02 -12.49 36.57
C ASP A 1088 -94.62 -12.71 37.17
N ALA A 1089 -93.60 -12.02 36.63
CA ALA A 1089 -92.23 -12.14 37.10
C ALA A 1089 -92.09 -11.87 38.61
N SER A 1090 -92.94 -10.99 39.17
CA SER A 1090 -92.97 -10.67 40.60
C SER A 1090 -93.35 -11.87 41.49
N ASN A 1091 -94.15 -12.80 40.99
CA ASN A 1091 -94.58 -14.00 41.72
C ASN A 1091 -93.51 -15.10 41.77
N ILE A 1092 -92.40 -14.95 41.03
CA ILE A 1092 -91.31 -15.93 41.00
C ILE A 1092 -90.34 -15.64 42.17
N SER A 1093 -90.50 -16.37 43.26
CA SER A 1093 -89.63 -16.26 44.44
C SER A 1093 -88.33 -17.06 44.31
N ASN A 1094 -88.36 -18.21 43.63
CA ASN A 1094 -87.21 -19.09 43.43
C ASN A 1094 -87.23 -19.73 42.03
N VAL A 1095 -86.07 -19.71 41.35
CA VAL A 1095 -85.83 -20.34 40.04
C VAL A 1095 -86.07 -21.86 40.10
N ASP A 1096 -85.64 -22.52 41.17
CA ASP A 1096 -85.82 -23.98 41.32
C ASP A 1096 -87.31 -24.36 41.40
N ASN A 1097 -88.12 -23.49 42.03
CA ASN A 1097 -89.55 -23.71 42.13
C ASN A 1097 -90.26 -23.52 40.78
N LEU A 1098 -89.83 -22.53 39.99
CA LEU A 1098 -90.32 -22.33 38.61
C LEU A 1098 -89.99 -23.55 37.76
N TYR A 1099 -88.75 -24.03 37.81
CA TYR A 1099 -88.33 -25.21 37.05
C TYR A 1099 -89.14 -26.45 37.44
N LYS A 1100 -89.26 -26.73 38.74
CA LYS A 1100 -90.02 -27.87 39.26
C LYS A 1100 -91.50 -27.81 38.90
N THR A 1101 -92.13 -26.63 38.99
CA THR A 1101 -93.55 -26.46 38.63
C THR A 1101 -93.77 -26.74 37.15
N THR A 1102 -92.87 -26.28 36.28
CA THR A 1102 -92.97 -26.53 34.83
C THR A 1102 -92.74 -28.01 34.50
N ASP A 1103 -91.84 -28.68 35.20
CA ASP A 1103 -91.59 -30.13 35.05
C ASP A 1103 -92.80 -30.97 35.48
N ASP A 1104 -93.43 -30.63 36.62
CA ASP A 1104 -94.66 -31.29 37.08
C ASP A 1104 -95.81 -31.14 36.06
N LEU A 1105 -95.90 -29.97 35.39
CA LEU A 1105 -96.85 -29.74 34.30
C LEU A 1105 -96.52 -30.56 33.04
N LEU A 1106 -95.24 -30.71 32.70
CA LEU A 1106 -94.82 -31.56 31.58
C LEU A 1106 -95.21 -33.02 31.85
N TYR A 1107 -94.97 -33.49 33.07
CA TYR A 1107 -95.38 -34.83 33.51
C TYR A 1107 -96.89 -35.03 33.44
N LYS A 1108 -97.68 -34.01 33.80
CA LYS A 1108 -99.14 -34.00 33.63
C LYS A 1108 -99.54 -34.15 32.16
N SER A 1109 -98.94 -33.38 31.25
CA SER A 1109 -99.20 -33.50 29.79
C SER A 1109 -98.93 -34.91 29.27
N LYS A 1110 -97.84 -35.54 29.73
CA LYS A 1110 -97.49 -36.92 29.36
C LYS A 1110 -98.51 -37.95 29.87
N LYS A 1111 -99.13 -37.74 31.03
CA LYS A 1111 -100.15 -38.64 31.61
C LYS A 1111 -101.53 -38.49 30.99
N GLU A 1112 -101.93 -37.27 30.64
CA GLU A 1112 -103.29 -37.00 30.17
C GLU A 1112 -103.52 -37.35 28.69
N GLY A 1113 -102.51 -37.91 28.02
CA GLY A 1113 -102.62 -38.42 26.65
C GLY A 1113 -101.60 -37.87 25.66
N ARG A 1114 -100.58 -37.12 26.11
CA ARG A 1114 -99.50 -36.56 25.28
C ARG A 1114 -100.00 -35.59 24.20
N ASN A 1115 -99.10 -35.09 23.34
CA ASN A 1115 -99.33 -34.07 22.31
C ASN A 1115 -100.17 -32.87 22.81
N ARG A 1116 -99.76 -32.26 23.93
CA ARG A 1116 -100.51 -31.18 24.57
C ARG A 1116 -99.63 -30.30 25.45
N VAL A 1117 -100.17 -29.14 25.81
CA VAL A 1117 -99.58 -28.23 26.80
C VAL A 1117 -100.44 -28.20 28.06
N SER A 1118 -99.82 -28.41 29.22
CA SER A 1118 -100.44 -28.17 30.53
C SER A 1118 -99.93 -26.85 31.10
N PHE A 1119 -100.85 -26.03 31.59
CA PHE A 1119 -100.54 -24.73 32.18
C PHE A 1119 -100.80 -24.74 33.70
N ASN A 1120 -100.06 -23.93 34.45
CA ASN A 1120 -100.39 -23.61 35.84
C ASN A 1120 -101.75 -22.88 35.90
N THR A 1121 -102.55 -23.23 36.91
CA THR A 1121 -103.84 -22.60 37.24
C THR A 1121 -103.66 -21.25 37.91
#